data_AF-A0A359F4S6-F1
#
_entry.id   AF-A0A359F4S6-F1
#
_cell.length_a   1.000
_cell.length_b   1.000
_cell.length_c   1.000
_cell.angle_alpha   90.00
_cell.angle_beta   90.00
_cell.angle_gamma   90.00
#
_symmetry.space_group_name_H-M   'P 1'
#
loop_
_entity.id
_entity.type
_entity.pdbx_description
1 polymer ?
#
loop_
_entity_poly.entity_id
_entity_poly.type
_entity_poly.pdbx_seq_one_letter_code
_entity_poly.pdbx_strand_id
1 'polypeptide(L)'
;MPYRKPETGSRSARPLLVALCVLCAGCASGNSQEGGSFSGRKLGSWPPQSIDASIPQASNQSESEDSKDVSSTVDADGGTSSGSLKIRPSANQVIITNAEPSESLELLSQTGTSVAEVLADAEGSYIFRDVAPGSGYTVQQGGETSGEFTVPSVESSLPPASWYERQTLTEGFQYIETRDGTLLSASIYLPPGEGPFPTVVEYSGYDPADPTQDLIEPVAKLGLDPNALCESIKIICNKPSQPSSLIAAAMDYAVVAVNMRGTGCSGGAYDFFDAQQVMDGYDVIETVAKQPWVKGERVGMVGLSYPGISQLWVAAAQPPHLAAIAPLSIFDDSARGVLSLGGIFNKGFALKWAQEVFEKAQPLGQGWEQEVIDGGDTVCAENQSLRGQNVDASKKARRFDEYVPEAADPVNPSLFVDKITVPVFSTGAWQDEQTGPRFANLWNKFTSSPVRKFYGFNGAHADGYSPQTLMEWKLFLDFYVAEQRSPLPGFLRQFGPELIGDVFKGSLSFPPDRLLDGDFSQNKAAFEAEPSVHILWDRGSDATTLGLPTSTGESTFAEWPPPGTQTARFFMNGDSRLSLVPPTGSAPPAQWTTSPALADQVTLPGEKEGQAFHALPEFEWQQDRPGEAAAWVSEPLTNDLVMLGGGRADLWIRSDQPKADLGVTLSEVRPDNQEMYVQSGFLRARFRAVGPRATELNADHSGLAEDAKPLTPGRWEFAPVEILPVGHVFRAGSRVRISVHTPGGDKPRWSWILDTFDQLPTIEIGNDAAHPSSIALASVQGVVGYQPDLPACPGQRGQPCRRYQVFTNQTNG
;
A
#
# COMPACT_ATOMS: atom_id res chain seq x y z
N MET A 1 -23.27 -35.24 59.87
CA MET A 1 -23.72 -34.12 60.74
C MET A 1 -22.51 -33.60 61.52
N PRO A 2 -22.33 -32.29 61.75
CA PRO A 2 -22.77 -31.11 60.99
C PRO A 2 -21.61 -30.13 60.64
N TYR A 3 -22.01 -29.12 59.85
CA TYR A 3 -21.34 -27.91 59.37
C TYR A 3 -20.59 -27.05 60.42
N ARG A 4 -19.52 -26.38 59.97
CA ARG A 4 -19.25 -24.95 60.25
C ARG A 4 -18.37 -24.31 59.15
N LYS A 5 -18.86 -23.19 58.59
CA LYS A 5 -18.14 -22.22 57.73
C LYS A 5 -17.04 -21.47 58.53
N PRO A 6 -16.11 -20.81 57.83
CA PRO A 6 -16.23 -19.34 57.70
C PRO A 6 -16.09 -18.80 56.27
N GLU A 7 -16.73 -17.64 56.08
CA GLU A 7 -16.64 -16.62 55.02
C GLU A 7 -15.18 -16.11 54.82
N THR A 8 -14.71 -15.45 53.76
CA THR A 8 -15.24 -14.66 52.62
C THR A 8 -14.05 -14.39 51.67
N GLY A 9 -14.29 -14.16 50.38
CA GLY A 9 -13.38 -13.37 49.53
C GLY A 9 -13.15 -13.91 48.13
N SER A 10 -14.00 -13.52 47.17
CA SER A 10 -13.68 -13.37 45.74
C SER A 10 -14.97 -12.99 44.98
N ARG A 11 -15.32 -11.71 45.04
CA ARG A 11 -16.20 -11.06 44.06
C ARG A 11 -15.37 -10.01 43.34
N SER A 12 -14.60 -10.41 42.33
CA SER A 12 -14.02 -9.46 41.35
C SER A 12 -13.67 -10.06 39.98
N ALA A 13 -13.81 -11.37 39.75
CA ALA A 13 -13.48 -11.98 38.45
C ALA A 13 -14.61 -11.97 37.40
N ARG A 14 -15.85 -11.61 37.79
CA ARG A 14 -17.02 -11.60 36.89
C ARG A 14 -17.17 -10.36 36.01
N PRO A 15 -16.77 -9.14 36.43
CA PRO A 15 -16.88 -7.96 35.59
C PRO A 15 -15.86 -7.96 34.43
N LEU A 16 -14.64 -8.46 34.65
CA LEU A 16 -13.60 -8.49 33.62
C LEU A 16 -14.00 -9.40 32.44
N LEU A 17 -14.52 -10.60 32.75
CA LEU A 17 -14.85 -11.64 31.77
C LEU A 17 -15.92 -11.24 30.75
N VAL A 18 -16.79 -10.30 31.12
CA VAL A 18 -17.93 -9.89 30.30
C VAL A 18 -17.56 -8.65 29.45
N ALA A 19 -16.43 -7.98 29.70
CA ALA A 19 -16.07 -6.70 29.06
C ALA A 19 -15.26 -6.89 27.82
N LEU A 20 -14.69 -8.07 27.71
CA LEU A 20 -13.77 -8.42 26.67
C LEU A 20 -14.50 -9.01 25.45
N CYS A 21 -15.74 -9.45 25.60
CA CYS A 21 -16.65 -9.80 24.50
C CYS A 21 -17.07 -8.58 23.63
N VAL A 22 -16.56 -7.39 23.95
CA VAL A 22 -16.94 -6.09 23.38
C VAL A 22 -15.94 -5.54 22.39
N LEU A 23 -14.67 -5.71 22.73
CA LEU A 23 -13.57 -5.53 21.79
C LEU A 23 -13.95 -6.23 20.47
N CYS A 24 -14.66 -7.37 20.58
CA CYS A 24 -15.23 -8.24 19.53
C CYS A 24 -16.51 -7.72 18.83
N ALA A 25 -16.88 -6.44 18.97
CA ALA A 25 -18.00 -5.84 18.22
C ALA A 25 -17.61 -4.49 17.61
N GLY A 26 -16.74 -3.73 18.29
CA GLY A 26 -16.22 -2.44 17.81
C GLY A 26 -15.08 -2.53 16.79
N CYS A 27 -14.58 -3.72 16.47
CA CYS A 27 -13.64 -3.93 15.35
C CYS A 27 -14.34 -3.95 13.98
N ALA A 28 -15.68 -4.03 13.95
CA ALA A 28 -16.48 -4.20 12.73
C ALA A 28 -17.23 -2.94 12.25
N SER A 29 -17.00 -1.77 12.87
CA SER A 29 -17.70 -0.53 12.51
C SER A 29 -16.73 0.65 12.39
N GLY A 30 -15.92 0.65 11.33
CA GLY A 30 -15.53 1.93 10.72
C GLY A 30 -16.79 2.53 10.11
N ASN A 31 -17.31 3.58 10.73
CA ASN A 31 -18.59 4.17 10.39
C ASN A 31 -18.42 5.05 9.13
N SER A 32 -18.58 4.48 7.93
CA SER A 32 -18.93 5.26 6.74
C SER A 32 -20.36 4.94 6.34
N GLN A 33 -21.32 5.50 7.08
CA GLN A 33 -22.71 5.54 6.64
C GLN A 33 -22.87 6.65 5.60
N GLU A 34 -23.08 6.28 4.34
CA GLU A 34 -24.36 6.44 3.62
C GLU A 34 -24.14 6.23 2.12
N GLY A 35 -24.71 5.15 1.60
CA GLY A 35 -24.86 4.94 0.17
C GLY A 35 -25.94 5.85 -0.40
N GLY A 36 -25.54 6.83 -1.22
CA GLY A 36 -26.44 7.58 -2.08
C GLY A 36 -26.45 6.99 -3.50
N SER A 37 -27.52 6.29 -3.87
CA SER A 37 -27.76 5.90 -5.27
C SER A 37 -27.92 7.14 -6.16
N PHE A 38 -27.08 7.34 -7.16
CA PHE A 38 -27.35 8.32 -8.22
C PHE A 38 -27.71 7.64 -9.53
N SER A 39 -29.00 7.70 -9.86
CA SER A 39 -29.54 7.47 -11.19
C SER A 39 -28.95 8.46 -12.20
N GLY A 40 -28.64 7.96 -13.39
CA GLY A 40 -27.83 8.63 -14.40
C GLY A 40 -28.23 10.06 -14.79
N ARG A 41 -27.21 10.89 -14.97
CA ARG A 41 -27.24 12.05 -15.88
C ARG A 41 -26.05 11.96 -16.83
N LYS A 42 -26.33 12.17 -18.11
CA LYS A 42 -25.38 12.16 -19.22
C LYS A 42 -24.26 13.19 -18.99
N LEU A 43 -23.01 12.74 -19.08
CA LEU A 43 -21.84 13.61 -19.21
C LEU A 43 -21.93 14.36 -20.55
N GLY A 44 -22.00 15.69 -20.48
CA GLY A 44 -21.83 16.59 -21.61
C GLY A 44 -20.36 16.94 -21.80
N SER A 45 -19.87 16.83 -23.03
CA SER A 45 -18.51 17.18 -23.47
C SER A 45 -18.21 18.68 -23.35
N TRP A 46 -17.04 19.05 -22.80
CA TRP A 46 -16.46 20.39 -22.87
C TRP A 46 -14.98 20.32 -23.32
N PRO A 47 -14.47 21.33 -24.05
CA PRO A 47 -13.28 21.21 -24.90
C PRO A 47 -11.95 21.49 -24.16
N PRO A 48 -10.80 21.07 -24.72
CA PRO A 48 -9.49 21.20 -24.09
C PRO A 48 -8.90 22.60 -24.25
N GLN A 49 -8.26 23.13 -23.19
CA GLN A 49 -7.34 24.26 -23.28
C GLN A 49 -5.90 23.78 -23.06
N SER A 50 -5.05 24.09 -24.03
CA SER A 50 -3.61 23.85 -24.05
C SER A 50 -2.85 24.99 -23.35
N ILE A 51 -1.88 24.67 -22.50
CA ILE A 51 -0.85 25.60 -22.05
C ILE A 51 0.47 25.15 -22.68
N ASP A 52 1.07 26.08 -23.44
CA ASP A 52 2.22 25.89 -24.31
C ASP A 52 3.52 26.20 -23.54
N ALA A 53 4.45 25.25 -23.49
CA ALA A 53 5.72 25.39 -22.78
C ALA A 53 6.82 25.76 -23.76
N SER A 54 7.30 27.00 -23.72
CA SER A 54 8.55 27.39 -24.38
C SER A 54 9.33 28.41 -23.54
N ILE A 55 10.57 28.04 -23.18
CA ILE A 55 11.55 28.88 -22.47
C ILE A 55 12.70 29.17 -23.45
N PRO A 56 13.15 30.43 -23.61
CA PRO A 56 14.43 30.75 -24.25
C PRO A 56 15.52 31.11 -23.23
N GLN A 57 16.76 30.69 -23.55
CA GLN A 57 17.99 30.87 -22.75
C GLN A 57 18.66 32.25 -22.90
N ALA A 58 19.24 32.69 -21.78
CA ALA A 58 20.54 33.36 -21.55
C ALA A 58 20.83 34.80 -22.07
N SER A 59 21.32 35.66 -21.16
CA SER A 59 22.71 36.20 -21.19
C SER A 59 23.04 37.16 -20.02
N ASN A 60 24.25 37.03 -19.47
CA ASN A 60 24.90 37.86 -18.44
C ASN A 60 25.04 39.36 -18.80
N GLN A 61 24.99 40.25 -17.80
CA GLN A 61 26.08 41.18 -17.44
C GLN A 61 25.81 42.01 -16.15
N SER A 62 26.90 42.17 -15.38
CA SER A 62 27.31 43.14 -14.32
C SER A 62 26.52 44.46 -14.16
N GLU A 63 26.45 45.16 -13.02
CA GLU A 63 27.46 45.50 -12.00
C GLU A 63 26.80 46.29 -10.82
N SER A 64 27.39 46.20 -9.61
CA SER A 64 27.49 47.15 -8.44
C SER A 64 26.47 48.31 -8.24
N GLU A 65 26.05 48.75 -7.04
CA GLU A 65 26.84 49.14 -5.85
C GLU A 65 25.90 49.63 -4.70
N ASP A 66 26.31 49.35 -3.44
CA ASP A 66 26.22 50.17 -2.21
C ASP A 66 24.91 50.73 -1.57
N SER A 67 24.58 50.09 -0.43
CA SER A 67 24.56 50.65 0.94
C SER A 67 23.37 51.53 1.42
N LYS A 68 22.67 51.09 2.48
CA LYS A 68 22.85 51.54 3.89
C LYS A 68 21.70 51.10 4.82
N ASP A 69 22.12 50.71 6.03
CA ASP A 69 21.39 50.47 7.27
C ASP A 69 20.14 51.33 7.51
N VAL A 70 19.06 50.71 8.00
CA VAL A 70 18.35 51.16 9.22
C VAL A 70 17.76 49.94 9.97
N SER A 71 18.06 49.88 11.27
CA SER A 71 17.62 48.91 12.28
C SER A 71 16.13 49.00 12.64
N SER A 72 15.46 47.85 12.83
CA SER A 72 14.41 47.68 13.85
C SER A 72 14.14 46.19 14.17
N THR A 73 14.42 45.83 15.43
CA THR A 73 13.78 44.81 16.29
C THR A 73 13.12 43.56 15.67
N VAL A 74 13.70 42.40 16.02
CA VAL A 74 13.24 41.03 15.77
C VAL A 74 12.21 40.63 16.84
N ASP A 75 10.99 40.29 16.43
CA ASP A 75 10.04 39.51 17.22
C ASP A 75 10.15 38.02 16.85
N ALA A 76 9.93 37.15 17.83
CA ALA A 76 10.17 35.69 17.76
C ALA A 76 9.06 34.89 17.04
N ASP A 77 8.20 35.55 16.28
CA ASP A 77 7.28 34.93 15.33
C ASP A 77 7.66 35.40 13.93
N GLY A 78 8.06 34.49 13.05
CA GLY A 78 8.42 34.75 11.66
C GLY A 78 7.23 35.15 10.76
N GLY A 79 6.24 35.86 11.29
CA GLY A 79 5.08 36.35 10.57
C GLY A 79 4.86 37.84 10.82
N THR A 80 4.96 38.66 9.78
CA THR A 80 4.53 40.07 9.83
C THR A 80 3.01 40.15 9.74
N SER A 81 2.34 40.74 10.73
CA SER A 81 0.89 40.92 10.75
C SER A 81 0.44 42.38 10.68
N SER A 82 -0.43 42.71 9.71
CA SER A 82 -1.42 43.78 9.80
C SER A 82 -2.73 43.36 9.11
N GLY A 83 -3.60 42.62 9.81
CA GLY A 83 -4.84 42.08 9.21
C GLY A 83 -4.60 41.21 7.96
N SER A 84 -3.38 40.71 7.81
CA SER A 84 -2.67 40.56 6.54
C SER A 84 -2.55 39.11 6.11
N LEU A 85 -2.52 38.93 4.80
CA LEU A 85 -1.95 37.78 4.09
C LEU A 85 -0.92 37.01 4.94
N LYS A 86 -1.17 35.72 5.18
CA LYS A 86 -0.24 34.83 5.87
C LYS A 86 0.65 34.14 4.83
N ILE A 87 1.94 34.43 4.88
CA ILE A 87 2.95 33.83 3.99
C ILE A 87 3.81 32.88 4.80
N ARG A 88 3.91 31.64 4.35
CA ARG A 88 4.70 30.61 5.01
C ARG A 88 5.62 29.92 3.98
N PRO A 89 6.92 30.24 3.99
CA PRO A 89 7.88 29.52 3.18
C PRO A 89 7.99 28.07 3.67
N SER A 90 8.02 27.13 2.74
CA SER A 90 8.28 25.72 2.97
C SER A 90 9.34 25.26 1.97
N ALA A 91 9.91 24.08 2.17
CA ALA A 91 10.94 23.58 1.25
C ALA A 91 10.38 23.54 -0.18
N ASN A 92 10.99 24.29 -1.09
CA ASN A 92 10.57 24.45 -2.48
C ASN A 92 9.11 24.91 -2.68
N GLN A 93 8.47 25.49 -1.67
CA GLN A 93 7.06 25.93 -1.75
C GLN A 93 6.84 27.24 -1.00
N VAL A 94 5.83 27.99 -1.41
CA VAL A 94 5.32 29.15 -0.64
C VAL A 94 3.83 28.94 -0.43
N ILE A 95 3.43 28.86 0.84
CA ILE A 95 2.04 28.67 1.24
C ILE A 95 1.46 30.04 1.61
N ILE A 96 0.33 30.37 1.00
CA ILE A 96 -0.42 31.59 1.22
C ILE A 96 -1.78 31.23 1.78
N THR A 97 -2.18 31.87 2.88
CA THR A 97 -3.54 31.83 3.41
C THR A 97 -4.01 33.22 3.80
N ASN A 98 -5.32 33.38 4.03
CA ASN A 98 -5.97 34.65 4.38
C ASN A 98 -5.84 35.75 3.29
N ALA A 99 -5.68 35.37 2.02
CA ALA A 99 -5.90 36.29 0.90
C ALA A 99 -7.41 36.53 0.69
N GLU A 100 -7.79 37.58 -0.04
CA GLU A 100 -9.18 37.68 -0.49
C GLU A 100 -9.45 36.61 -1.57
N PRO A 101 -10.58 35.89 -1.51
CA PRO A 101 -10.91 34.88 -2.52
C PRO A 101 -10.90 35.43 -3.94
N SER A 102 -10.31 34.69 -4.88
CA SER A 102 -10.14 35.09 -6.29
C SER A 102 -9.30 36.36 -6.51
N GLU A 103 -8.58 36.86 -5.50
CA GLU A 103 -7.62 37.95 -5.69
C GLU A 103 -6.33 37.45 -6.35
N SER A 104 -5.69 38.31 -7.16
CA SER A 104 -4.40 37.99 -7.78
C SER A 104 -3.28 37.98 -6.72
N LEU A 105 -2.52 36.90 -6.73
CA LEU A 105 -1.31 36.70 -5.94
C LEU A 105 -0.14 36.55 -6.90
N GLU A 106 0.84 37.43 -6.79
CA GLU A 106 2.04 37.38 -7.61
C GLU A 106 3.26 37.11 -6.73
N LEU A 107 3.95 35.99 -7.00
CA LEU A 107 5.23 35.67 -6.37
C LEU A 107 6.35 36.32 -7.18
N LEU A 108 7.11 37.20 -6.54
CA LEU A 108 8.23 37.92 -7.15
C LEU A 108 9.56 37.39 -6.63
N SER A 109 10.55 37.27 -7.51
CA SER A 109 11.94 37.01 -7.14
C SER A 109 12.63 38.26 -6.58
N GLN A 110 13.86 38.10 -6.07
CA GLN A 110 14.68 39.21 -5.56
C GLN A 110 14.89 40.36 -6.55
N THR A 111 14.86 40.08 -7.86
CA THR A 111 14.99 41.11 -8.90
C THR A 111 13.66 41.79 -9.25
N GLY A 112 12.58 41.49 -8.53
CA GLY A 112 11.22 41.93 -8.84
C GLY A 112 10.63 41.24 -10.08
N THR A 113 11.23 40.15 -10.56
CA THR A 113 10.72 39.39 -11.70
C THR A 113 9.64 38.43 -11.24
N SER A 114 8.48 38.46 -11.91
CA SER A 114 7.37 37.54 -11.69
C SER A 114 7.81 36.09 -11.88
N VAL A 115 7.62 35.29 -10.84
CA VAL A 115 7.85 33.84 -10.84
C VAL A 115 6.56 33.13 -11.25
N ALA A 116 5.44 33.56 -10.67
CA ALA A 116 4.10 33.09 -11.00
C ALA A 116 3.05 34.10 -10.54
N GLU A 117 1.98 34.25 -11.32
CA GLU A 117 0.78 35.01 -10.98
C GLU A 117 -0.42 34.07 -11.03
N VAL A 118 -1.22 34.06 -9.96
CA VAL A 118 -2.29 33.09 -9.73
C VAL A 118 -3.46 33.76 -9.02
N LEU A 119 -4.62 33.11 -9.00
CA LEU A 119 -5.75 33.56 -8.19
C LEU A 119 -5.83 32.73 -6.91
N ALA A 120 -6.05 33.39 -5.77
CA ALA A 120 -6.39 32.72 -4.52
C ALA A 120 -7.67 31.89 -4.69
N ASP A 121 -7.74 30.74 -4.04
CA ASP A 121 -8.93 29.88 -4.08
C ASP A 121 -10.11 30.48 -3.29
N ALA A 122 -11.21 29.72 -3.20
CA ALA A 122 -12.42 30.15 -2.50
C ALA A 122 -12.20 30.42 -1.00
N GLU A 123 -11.15 29.82 -0.40
CA GLU A 123 -10.78 29.97 1.00
C GLU A 123 -9.66 31.01 1.19
N GLY A 124 -9.30 31.76 0.14
CA GLY A 124 -8.24 32.76 0.21
C GLY A 124 -6.85 32.14 0.32
N SER A 125 -6.66 30.94 -0.24
CA SER A 125 -5.41 30.17 -0.13
C SER A 125 -4.78 29.87 -1.49
N TYR A 126 -3.45 29.74 -1.50
CA TYR A 126 -2.70 29.23 -2.65
C TYR A 126 -1.37 28.62 -2.21
N ILE A 127 -0.92 27.56 -2.89
CA ILE A 127 0.44 27.02 -2.72
C ILE A 127 1.21 27.17 -4.03
N PHE A 128 2.22 28.03 -4.02
CA PHE A 128 3.23 28.05 -5.08
C PHE A 128 4.13 26.83 -4.89
N ARG A 129 4.02 25.85 -5.80
CA ARG A 129 4.82 24.61 -5.79
C ARG A 129 6.05 24.75 -6.68
N ASP A 130 7.05 23.90 -6.45
CA ASP A 130 8.29 23.81 -7.23
C ASP A 130 9.04 25.14 -7.35
N VAL A 131 8.97 25.96 -6.29
CA VAL A 131 9.69 27.24 -6.20
C VAL A 131 11.17 26.94 -5.96
N ALA A 132 12.04 27.57 -6.74
CA ALA A 132 13.48 27.43 -6.57
C ALA A 132 13.90 27.94 -5.17
N PRO A 133 14.82 27.24 -4.47
CA PRO A 133 15.33 27.74 -3.21
C PRO A 133 16.09 29.06 -3.40
N GLY A 134 15.88 30.03 -2.51
CA GLY A 134 16.51 31.34 -2.61
C GLY A 134 15.93 32.36 -1.63
N SER A 135 16.64 33.47 -1.47
CA SER A 135 16.24 34.59 -0.61
C SER A 135 15.69 35.77 -1.42
N GLY A 136 14.96 36.67 -0.76
CA GLY A 136 14.48 37.91 -1.37
C GLY A 136 13.18 37.75 -2.15
N TYR A 137 12.42 36.67 -1.92
CA TYR A 137 11.09 36.54 -2.49
C TYR A 137 10.11 37.48 -1.81
N THR A 138 9.17 38.03 -2.56
CA THR A 138 8.02 38.77 -2.03
C THR A 138 6.74 38.30 -2.68
N VAL A 139 5.60 38.52 -2.02
CA VAL A 139 4.27 38.27 -2.59
C VAL A 139 3.55 39.59 -2.70
N GLN A 140 2.95 39.84 -3.87
CA GLN A 140 2.12 40.99 -4.13
C GLN A 140 0.64 40.60 -4.18
N GLN A 141 -0.21 41.37 -3.49
CA GLN A 141 -1.67 41.24 -3.44
C GLN A 141 -2.28 42.64 -3.39
N GLY A 142 -3.29 42.94 -4.20
CA GLY A 142 -4.02 44.22 -4.10
C GLY A 142 -3.18 45.50 -4.27
N GLY A 143 -1.97 45.40 -4.83
CA GLY A 143 -1.00 46.50 -4.91
C GLY A 143 -0.10 46.67 -3.69
N GLU A 144 -0.27 45.85 -2.65
CA GLU A 144 0.63 45.75 -1.49
C GLU A 144 1.64 44.63 -1.70
N THR A 145 2.87 44.82 -1.22
CA THR A 145 3.96 43.85 -1.32
C THR A 145 4.39 43.43 0.08
N SER A 146 4.55 42.12 0.29
CA SER A 146 5.03 41.57 1.55
C SER A 146 6.48 41.98 1.86
N GLY A 147 6.92 41.73 3.10
CA GLY A 147 8.35 41.68 3.39
C GLY A 147 9.06 40.57 2.60
N GLU A 148 10.37 40.70 2.43
CA GLU A 148 11.20 39.68 1.81
C GLU A 148 11.29 38.41 2.67
N PHE A 149 11.27 37.24 2.03
CA PHE A 149 11.45 35.94 2.69
C PHE A 149 12.35 35.01 1.90
N THR A 150 12.70 33.88 2.51
CA THR A 150 13.55 32.84 1.92
C THR A 150 12.77 31.56 1.74
N VAL A 151 12.86 30.97 0.55
CA VAL A 151 12.36 29.63 0.24
C VAL A 151 13.52 28.64 0.45
N PRO A 152 13.46 27.75 1.45
CA PRO A 152 14.51 26.77 1.69
C PRO A 152 14.48 25.63 0.67
N SER A 153 15.59 24.89 0.53
CA SER A 153 15.58 23.55 -0.07
C SER A 153 15.20 22.51 0.99
N VAL A 154 14.93 21.27 0.57
CA VAL A 154 14.75 20.13 1.50
C VAL A 154 15.93 20.03 2.47
N GLU A 155 17.16 20.10 1.97
CA GLU A 155 18.38 19.96 2.77
C GLU A 155 18.60 21.14 3.72
N SER A 156 18.32 22.38 3.26
CA SER A 156 18.50 23.57 4.10
C SER A 156 17.36 23.80 5.09
N SER A 157 16.27 23.04 4.99
CA SER A 157 15.09 23.17 5.86
C SER A 157 15.22 22.42 7.18
N LEU A 158 16.23 21.57 7.35
CA LEU A 158 16.36 20.70 8.52
C LEU A 158 16.53 21.51 9.82
N PRO A 159 15.61 21.41 10.80
CA PRO A 159 15.75 22.10 12.08
C PRO A 159 16.92 21.58 12.93
N PRO A 160 17.47 22.41 13.84
CA PRO A 160 18.40 21.92 14.86
C PRO A 160 17.68 20.99 15.85
N ALA A 161 18.39 20.05 16.48
CA ALA A 161 17.82 19.09 17.44
C ALA A 161 17.00 19.74 18.58
N SER A 162 17.43 20.91 19.06
CA SER A 162 16.73 21.68 20.09
C SER A 162 15.32 22.13 19.68
N TRP A 163 15.03 22.17 18.38
CA TRP A 163 13.69 22.47 17.88
C TRP A 163 12.73 21.31 18.11
N TYR A 164 13.19 20.07 18.05
CA TYR A 164 12.38 18.89 18.37
C TYR A 164 12.17 18.77 19.89
N GLU A 165 13.21 19.04 20.68
CA GLU A 165 13.18 18.96 22.16
C GLU A 165 12.20 19.96 22.81
N ARG A 166 11.86 21.06 22.13
CA ARG A 166 10.95 22.08 22.68
C ARG A 166 9.49 21.63 22.68
N GLN A 167 9.13 20.65 21.86
CA GLN A 167 7.76 20.17 21.75
C GLN A 167 7.49 19.13 22.84
N THR A 168 6.41 19.31 23.60
CA THR A 168 5.98 18.36 24.63
C THR A 168 4.69 17.69 24.18
N LEU A 169 4.73 16.36 24.07
CA LEU A 169 3.60 15.54 23.66
C LEU A 169 3.01 14.80 24.86
N THR A 170 1.71 14.95 25.08
CA THR A 170 0.95 14.23 26.12
C THR A 170 0.02 13.18 25.53
N GLU A 171 -0.49 12.27 26.36
CA GLU A 171 -1.55 11.33 25.99
C GLU A 171 -2.81 12.07 25.52
N GLY A 172 -3.48 11.55 24.48
CA GLY A 172 -4.66 12.15 23.85
C GLY A 172 -4.39 12.82 22.51
N PHE A 173 -5.42 13.50 22.00
CA PHE A 173 -5.39 14.26 20.75
C PHE A 173 -4.66 15.59 20.91
N GLN A 174 -3.74 15.88 19.99
CA GLN A 174 -3.02 17.15 19.92
C GLN A 174 -2.41 17.35 18.53
N TYR A 175 -1.49 18.30 18.40
CA TYR A 175 -0.78 18.59 17.16
C TYR A 175 0.72 18.48 17.33
N ILE A 176 1.39 17.97 16.30
CA ILE A 176 2.84 18.00 16.14
C ILE A 176 3.18 19.10 15.14
N GLU A 177 4.01 20.06 15.54
CA GLU A 177 4.53 21.08 14.64
C GLU A 177 5.62 20.46 13.76
N THR A 178 5.63 20.79 12.47
CA THR A 178 6.65 20.41 11.48
C THR A 178 7.54 21.60 11.15
N ARG A 179 8.68 21.36 10.48
CA ARG A 179 9.71 22.39 10.23
C ARG A 179 9.22 23.64 9.49
N ASP A 180 8.15 23.51 8.69
CA ASP A 180 7.56 24.64 7.98
C ASP A 180 6.41 25.30 8.76
N GLY A 181 6.16 24.89 10.01
CA GLY A 181 5.10 25.41 10.88
C GLY A 181 3.73 24.78 10.64
N THR A 182 3.60 23.78 9.76
CA THR A 182 2.35 23.01 9.66
C THR A 182 2.13 22.16 10.89
N LEU A 183 0.89 22.21 11.40
CA LEU A 183 0.45 21.43 12.54
C LEU A 183 -0.23 20.14 12.05
N LEU A 184 0.37 18.99 12.35
CA LEU A 184 -0.20 17.68 12.05
C LEU A 184 -0.98 17.15 13.24
N SER A 185 -2.23 16.75 13.03
CA SER A 185 -3.05 16.14 14.08
C SER A 185 -2.50 14.76 14.44
N ALA A 186 -2.38 14.49 15.74
CA ALA A 186 -1.88 13.24 16.27
C ALA A 186 -2.66 12.82 17.52
N SER A 187 -2.91 11.53 17.66
CA SER A 187 -3.44 10.92 18.88
C SER A 187 -2.38 10.01 19.51
N ILE A 188 -2.08 10.24 20.79
CA ILE A 188 -1.09 9.46 21.55
C ILE A 188 -1.76 8.58 22.58
N TYR A 189 -1.40 7.30 22.53
CA TYR A 189 -1.92 6.26 23.41
C TYR A 189 -0.75 5.70 24.22
N LEU A 190 -0.76 5.91 25.54
CA LEU A 190 0.29 5.43 26.43
C LEU A 190 -0.16 4.15 27.16
N PRO A 191 0.68 3.10 27.25
CA PRO A 191 0.39 1.94 28.08
C PRO A 191 0.14 2.32 29.55
N PRO A 192 -0.53 1.46 30.33
CA PRO A 192 -0.62 1.62 31.78
C PRO A 192 0.77 1.60 32.44
N GLY A 193 0.95 2.41 33.49
CA GLY A 193 2.18 2.46 34.30
C GLY A 193 2.99 3.74 34.12
N GLU A 194 4.16 3.79 34.78
CA GLU A 194 5.13 4.87 34.60
C GLU A 194 6.14 4.45 33.52
N GLY A 195 6.31 5.28 32.50
CA GLY A 195 7.24 5.04 31.40
C GLY A 195 8.72 5.09 31.81
N PRO A 196 9.66 5.06 30.84
CA PRO A 196 9.43 5.19 29.40
C PRO A 196 8.99 3.86 28.74
N PHE A 197 8.30 3.99 27.61
CA PHE A 197 7.65 2.91 26.87
C PHE A 197 8.34 2.64 25.53
N PRO A 198 8.33 1.39 25.04
CA PRO A 198 8.65 1.14 23.64
C PRO A 198 7.61 1.82 22.75
N THR A 199 8.05 2.58 21.74
CA THR A 199 7.14 3.47 20.99
C THR A 199 7.17 3.20 19.50
N VAL A 200 5.98 3.15 18.90
CA VAL A 200 5.77 3.07 17.46
C VAL A 200 4.93 4.24 16.95
N VAL A 201 5.18 4.64 15.71
CA VAL A 201 4.42 5.65 14.98
C VAL A 201 3.64 4.97 13.86
N GLU A 202 2.38 5.34 13.72
CA GLU A 202 1.58 5.08 12.52
C GLU A 202 1.36 6.41 11.80
N TYR A 203 1.80 6.52 10.54
CA TYR A 203 1.72 7.75 9.73
C TYR A 203 0.94 7.47 8.44
N SER A 204 -0.24 8.07 8.30
CA SER A 204 -1.20 7.71 7.23
C SER A 204 -2.07 8.88 6.77
N GLY A 205 -2.52 8.82 5.51
CA GLY A 205 -3.56 9.70 4.98
C GLY A 205 -5.00 9.24 5.28
N TYR A 206 -5.18 8.13 6.01
CA TYR A 206 -6.49 7.71 6.55
C TYR A 206 -6.84 8.55 7.79
N ASP A 207 -7.37 7.95 8.85
CA ASP A 207 -7.84 8.63 10.08
C ASP A 207 -7.09 8.21 11.37
N PRO A 208 -5.76 7.95 11.36
CA PRO A 208 -5.05 7.44 12.54
C PRO A 208 -5.15 8.37 13.76
N ALA A 209 -5.29 9.68 13.56
CA ALA A 209 -5.40 10.64 14.66
C ALA A 209 -6.83 10.83 15.17
N ASP A 210 -7.84 10.17 14.58
CA ASP A 210 -9.25 10.31 14.98
C ASP A 210 -9.42 9.98 16.49
N PRO A 211 -9.78 10.98 17.32
CA PRO A 211 -9.92 10.79 18.75
C PRO A 211 -11.32 10.38 19.18
N THR A 212 -12.26 10.23 18.25
CA THR A 212 -13.69 9.96 18.53
C THR A 212 -13.98 8.49 18.78
N GLN A 213 -12.96 7.62 18.64
CA GLN A 213 -13.12 6.18 18.73
C GLN A 213 -13.00 5.68 20.18
N ASP A 214 -14.02 4.93 20.62
CA ASP A 214 -14.04 4.24 21.91
C ASP A 214 -14.62 2.81 21.80
N LEU A 215 -14.61 2.09 22.93
CA LEU A 215 -15.30 0.82 23.09
C LEU A 215 -16.33 0.87 24.24
N ILE A 216 -16.71 2.07 24.71
CA ILE A 216 -17.58 2.30 25.86
C ILE A 216 -18.98 1.73 25.61
N GLU A 217 -19.64 2.13 24.51
CA GLU A 217 -20.99 1.64 24.21
C GLU A 217 -21.00 0.13 23.95
N PRO A 218 -20.06 -0.39 23.12
CA PRO A 218 -19.84 -1.82 23.08
C PRO A 218 -19.73 -2.42 24.51
N VAL A 219 -18.92 -1.87 25.44
CA VAL A 219 -18.58 -2.46 26.78
C VAL A 219 -19.83 -2.49 27.65
N ALA A 220 -20.57 -1.38 27.65
CA ALA A 220 -21.80 -1.22 28.40
C ALA A 220 -22.88 -2.23 27.98
N LYS A 221 -22.98 -2.57 26.68
CA LYS A 221 -23.96 -3.55 26.16
C LYS A 221 -23.80 -4.95 26.76
N LEU A 222 -22.64 -5.26 27.34
CA LEU A 222 -22.41 -6.52 28.03
C LEU A 222 -22.71 -6.47 29.53
N GLY A 223 -23.19 -5.34 30.05
CA GLY A 223 -23.61 -5.21 31.45
C GLY A 223 -22.45 -4.91 32.39
N LEU A 224 -21.46 -4.16 31.90
CA LEU A 224 -20.26 -3.80 32.64
C LEU A 224 -20.04 -2.32 32.71
N ASP A 225 -19.20 -1.95 33.66
CA ASP A 225 -18.80 -0.57 33.87
C ASP A 225 -17.57 -0.25 33.01
N PRO A 226 -17.74 0.41 31.85
CA PRO A 226 -16.63 0.79 30.98
C PRO A 226 -15.61 1.67 31.71
N ASN A 227 -16.06 2.59 32.57
CA ASN A 227 -15.19 3.53 33.25
C ASN A 227 -14.23 2.82 34.21
N ALA A 228 -14.72 1.81 34.93
CA ALA A 228 -13.88 1.01 35.82
C ALA A 228 -12.81 0.20 35.07
N LEU A 229 -13.06 -0.17 33.82
CA LEU A 229 -12.13 -0.94 33.02
C LEU A 229 -11.10 -0.07 32.33
N CYS A 230 -11.46 1.16 31.97
CA CYS A 230 -10.55 2.13 31.37
C CYS A 230 -9.33 2.44 32.25
N GLU A 231 -9.44 2.33 33.58
CA GLU A 231 -8.30 2.47 34.49
C GLU A 231 -7.23 1.37 34.28
N SER A 232 -7.64 0.20 33.78
CA SER A 232 -6.79 -0.98 33.61
C SER A 232 -6.49 -1.34 32.16
N ILE A 233 -7.39 -0.99 31.23
CA ILE A 233 -7.32 -1.27 29.80
C ILE A 233 -7.70 0.03 29.09
N LYS A 234 -6.70 0.91 28.93
CA LYS A 234 -6.89 2.27 28.39
C LYS A 234 -7.52 2.31 27.01
N ILE A 235 -7.27 1.28 26.17
CA ILE A 235 -7.84 1.15 24.83
C ILE A 235 -9.38 1.05 24.83
N ILE A 236 -10.03 0.84 25.98
CA ILE A 236 -11.50 0.84 26.08
C ILE A 236 -12.07 2.25 25.94
N CYS A 237 -11.44 3.25 26.57
CA CYS A 237 -11.92 4.64 26.51
C CYS A 237 -11.27 5.42 25.37
N ASN A 238 -10.02 5.09 25.03
CA ASN A 238 -9.26 5.77 24.00
C ASN A 238 -8.75 4.71 23.01
N LYS A 239 -9.62 4.28 22.10
CA LYS A 239 -9.29 3.25 21.12
C LYS A 239 -8.57 3.92 19.93
N PRO A 240 -7.40 3.41 19.50
CA PRO A 240 -6.86 3.81 18.20
C PRO A 240 -7.81 3.41 17.06
N SER A 241 -8.04 4.33 16.11
CA SER A 241 -8.93 4.10 14.96
C SER A 241 -8.40 3.02 14.01
N GLN A 242 -7.07 2.97 13.84
CA GLN A 242 -6.43 2.08 12.89
C GLN A 242 -6.00 0.73 13.51
N PRO A 243 -6.08 -0.39 12.75
CA PRO A 243 -5.78 -1.72 13.29
C PRO A 243 -4.34 -1.89 13.79
N SER A 244 -3.33 -1.37 13.09
CA SER A 244 -1.93 -1.49 13.50
C SER A 244 -1.68 -0.79 14.84
N SER A 245 -2.17 0.45 14.97
CA SER A 245 -2.15 1.21 16.22
C SER A 245 -2.88 0.49 17.37
N LEU A 246 -4.07 -0.06 17.11
CA LEU A 246 -4.80 -0.84 18.12
C LEU A 246 -4.02 -2.08 18.57
N ILE A 247 -3.46 -2.83 17.63
CA ILE A 247 -2.68 -4.04 17.94
C ILE A 247 -1.40 -3.69 18.70
N ALA A 248 -0.69 -2.63 18.31
CA ALA A 248 0.51 -2.16 19.00
C ALA A 248 0.20 -1.72 20.44
N ALA A 249 -0.82 -0.88 20.63
CA ALA A 249 -1.27 -0.46 21.96
C ALA A 249 -1.68 -1.66 22.82
N ALA A 250 -2.37 -2.64 22.22
CA ALA A 250 -2.76 -3.88 22.87
C ALA A 250 -1.56 -4.80 23.22
N MET A 251 -0.41 -4.59 22.59
CA MET A 251 0.86 -5.27 22.87
C MET A 251 1.79 -4.46 23.79
N ASP A 252 1.24 -3.46 24.49
CA ASP A 252 1.92 -2.58 25.45
C ASP A 252 2.97 -1.63 24.83
N TYR A 253 2.75 -1.19 23.58
CA TYR A 253 3.53 -0.12 22.97
C TYR A 253 2.90 1.27 23.19
N ALA A 254 3.78 2.23 23.46
CA ALA A 254 3.75 3.60 22.94
C ALA A 254 3.12 3.71 21.54
N VAL A 255 1.96 4.33 21.33
CA VAL A 255 1.48 4.59 19.95
C VAL A 255 1.30 6.09 19.73
N VAL A 256 1.90 6.58 18.65
CA VAL A 256 1.67 7.93 18.11
C VAL A 256 1.03 7.76 16.73
N ALA A 257 -0.27 8.05 16.64
CA ALA A 257 -1.05 7.86 15.42
C ALA A 257 -1.26 9.23 14.76
N VAL A 258 -0.68 9.43 13.57
CA VAL A 258 -0.50 10.74 12.96
C VAL A 258 -1.14 10.79 11.58
N ASN A 259 -2.03 11.76 11.38
CA ASN A 259 -2.58 12.07 10.07
C ASN A 259 -1.53 12.79 9.21
N MET A 260 -1.44 12.41 7.94
CA MET A 260 -0.60 13.09 6.97
C MET A 260 -1.09 14.51 6.71
N ARG A 261 -0.15 15.40 6.35
CA ARG A 261 -0.45 16.73 5.82
C ARG A 261 -1.55 16.66 4.77
N GLY A 262 -2.53 17.55 4.88
CA GLY A 262 -3.65 17.58 3.96
C GLY A 262 -4.84 16.68 4.33
N THR A 263 -4.78 15.92 5.43
CA THR A 263 -5.82 14.94 5.81
C THR A 263 -6.31 15.12 7.24
N GLY A 264 -7.57 14.75 7.54
CA GLY A 264 -8.15 14.87 8.87
C GLY A 264 -8.09 16.30 9.41
N CYS A 265 -7.67 16.46 10.66
CA CYS A 265 -7.36 17.77 11.25
C CYS A 265 -5.92 18.27 10.97
N SER A 266 -5.10 17.58 10.18
CA SER A 266 -3.74 18.03 9.87
C SER A 266 -3.73 19.16 8.85
N GLY A 267 -2.92 20.18 9.07
CA GLY A 267 -2.80 21.34 8.17
C GLY A 267 -2.17 21.02 6.83
N GLY A 268 -1.99 22.05 6.01
CA GLY A 268 -1.43 21.95 4.67
C GLY A 268 -2.35 21.29 3.65
N ALA A 269 -1.77 20.88 2.52
CA ALA A 269 -2.48 20.29 1.40
C ALA A 269 -1.87 18.93 1.02
N TYR A 270 -2.74 18.01 0.63
CA TYR A 270 -2.40 16.64 0.27
C TYR A 270 -1.85 16.55 -1.16
N ASP A 271 -0.68 15.95 -1.33
CA ASP A 271 -0.23 15.33 -2.59
C ASP A 271 0.43 13.99 -2.23
N PHE A 272 0.14 12.95 -3.00
CA PHE A 272 0.46 11.57 -2.65
C PHE A 272 1.99 11.34 -2.59
N PHE A 273 2.52 11.15 -1.38
CA PHE A 273 3.95 10.95 -1.09
C PHE A 273 4.85 12.05 -1.63
N ASP A 274 4.41 13.30 -1.59
CA ASP A 274 5.28 14.44 -1.92
C ASP A 274 6.41 14.60 -0.90
N ALA A 275 7.42 15.41 -1.24
CA ALA A 275 8.60 15.60 -0.39
C ALA A 275 8.24 16.13 1.01
N GLN A 276 7.17 16.92 1.09
CA GLN A 276 6.64 17.56 2.29
C GLN A 276 6.11 16.50 3.25
N GLN A 277 5.32 15.54 2.78
CA GLN A 277 4.90 14.38 3.59
C GLN A 277 6.10 13.54 4.08
N VAL A 278 7.17 13.43 3.30
CA VAL A 278 8.38 12.73 3.75
C VAL A 278 9.11 13.50 4.87
N MET A 279 9.28 14.81 4.70
CA MET A 279 9.89 15.68 5.73
C MET A 279 9.05 15.74 7.00
N ASP A 280 7.73 15.75 6.87
CA ASP A 280 6.78 15.68 7.97
C ASP A 280 6.97 14.38 8.77
N GLY A 281 7.03 13.24 8.09
CA GLY A 281 7.31 11.96 8.72
C GLY A 281 8.67 11.94 9.44
N TYR A 282 9.70 12.55 8.85
CA TYR A 282 11.00 12.75 9.53
C TYR A 282 10.83 13.56 10.82
N ASP A 283 10.17 14.71 10.75
CA ASP A 283 9.99 15.60 11.90
C ASP A 283 9.15 14.95 13.00
N VAL A 284 8.16 14.14 12.64
CA VAL A 284 7.36 13.34 13.58
C VAL A 284 8.26 12.35 14.34
N ILE A 285 9.11 11.60 13.64
CA ILE A 285 10.01 10.63 14.31
C ILE A 285 10.95 11.34 15.29
N GLU A 286 11.59 12.42 14.87
CA GLU A 286 12.55 13.15 15.71
C GLU A 286 11.86 13.83 16.89
N THR A 287 10.65 14.38 16.70
CA THR A 287 9.87 14.98 17.80
C THR A 287 9.44 13.94 18.82
N VAL A 288 8.93 12.79 18.37
CA VAL A 288 8.49 11.69 19.23
C VAL A 288 9.67 11.13 20.02
N ALA A 289 10.83 10.94 19.38
CA ALA A 289 12.00 10.39 20.03
C ALA A 289 12.47 11.22 21.24
N LYS A 290 12.25 12.54 21.25
CA LYS A 290 12.65 13.44 22.33
C LYS A 290 11.67 13.51 23.51
N GLN A 291 10.59 12.74 23.47
CA GLN A 291 9.64 12.72 24.58
C GLN A 291 10.16 11.88 25.74
N PRO A 292 9.98 12.32 27.00
CA PRO A 292 10.53 11.64 28.18
C PRO A 292 9.95 10.24 28.41
N TRP A 293 8.79 9.95 27.82
CA TRP A 293 8.13 8.66 27.89
C TRP A 293 8.54 7.71 26.76
N VAL A 294 9.44 8.08 25.85
CA VAL A 294 9.98 7.18 24.81
C VAL A 294 11.23 6.47 25.30
N LYS A 295 11.20 5.14 25.26
CA LYS A 295 12.30 4.30 25.76
C LYS A 295 13.52 4.42 24.86
N GLY A 296 14.59 4.97 25.43
CA GLY A 296 15.90 5.06 24.77
C GLY A 296 15.92 5.97 23.54
N GLU A 297 14.96 6.90 23.41
CA GLU A 297 14.79 7.74 22.22
C GLU A 297 14.70 6.91 20.91
N ARG A 298 14.12 5.71 21.00
CA ARG A 298 13.96 4.79 19.86
C ARG A 298 12.50 4.74 19.43
N VAL A 299 12.27 4.97 18.14
CA VAL A 299 10.93 4.94 17.55
C VAL A 299 10.86 3.90 16.45
N GLY A 300 9.85 3.03 16.48
CA GLY A 300 9.51 2.14 15.36
C GLY A 300 8.41 2.74 14.48
N MET A 301 8.26 2.23 13.26
CA MET A 301 7.04 2.49 12.46
C MET A 301 6.26 1.22 12.18
N VAL A 302 4.93 1.37 12.14
CA VAL A 302 3.97 0.27 11.97
C VAL A 302 2.83 0.66 11.04
N GLY A 303 2.21 -0.33 10.40
CA GLY A 303 1.14 -0.08 9.44
C GLY A 303 0.98 -1.18 8.39
N LEU A 304 -0.23 -1.28 7.83
CA LEU A 304 -0.56 -2.11 6.68
C LEU A 304 -1.14 -1.23 5.57
N SER A 305 -0.80 -1.49 4.31
CA SER A 305 -1.24 -0.66 3.17
C SER A 305 -0.62 0.72 3.22
N TYR A 306 -1.39 1.80 3.08
CA TYR A 306 -0.90 3.18 3.13
C TYR A 306 0.04 3.45 4.34
N PRO A 307 -0.32 3.17 5.61
CA PRO A 307 0.63 3.33 6.73
C PRO A 307 1.81 2.35 6.71
N GLY A 308 1.74 1.25 5.97
CA GLY A 308 2.90 0.39 5.69
C GLY A 308 3.83 1.01 4.65
N ILE A 309 3.26 1.49 3.55
CA ILE A 309 3.94 2.07 2.40
C ILE A 309 4.67 3.35 2.80
N SER A 310 4.06 4.23 3.61
CA SER A 310 4.65 5.50 4.05
C SER A 310 5.98 5.35 4.77
N GLN A 311 6.17 4.23 5.49
CA GLN A 311 7.41 3.92 6.21
C GLN A 311 8.61 3.85 5.26
N LEU A 312 8.42 3.45 4.00
CA LEU A 312 9.50 3.33 3.04
C LEU A 312 10.11 4.70 2.71
N TRP A 313 9.28 5.73 2.53
CA TRP A 313 9.75 7.09 2.26
C TRP A 313 10.37 7.71 3.51
N VAL A 314 9.70 7.58 4.66
CA VAL A 314 10.22 8.13 5.93
C VAL A 314 11.56 7.49 6.28
N ALA A 315 11.69 6.17 6.18
CA ALA A 315 12.95 5.48 6.48
C ALA A 315 14.06 5.79 5.46
N ALA A 316 13.71 6.05 4.19
CA ALA A 316 14.67 6.47 3.18
C ALA A 316 15.20 7.90 3.42
N ALA A 317 14.47 8.73 4.17
CA ALA A 317 14.94 10.02 4.68
C ALA A 317 15.86 9.91 5.90
N GLN A 318 16.05 8.69 6.44
CA GLN A 318 16.98 8.35 7.52
C GLN A 318 16.87 9.25 8.78
N PRO A 319 15.69 9.35 9.45
CA PRO A 319 15.60 9.99 10.76
C PRO A 319 16.54 9.31 11.76
N PRO A 320 17.45 10.03 12.44
CA PRO A 320 18.42 9.45 13.36
C PRO A 320 17.85 8.54 14.45
N HIS A 321 16.62 8.80 14.91
CA HIS A 321 15.98 8.06 16.00
C HIS A 321 15.02 6.95 15.53
N LEU A 322 14.89 6.75 14.21
CA LEU A 322 14.14 5.63 13.66
C LEU A 322 14.91 4.33 13.94
N ALA A 323 14.32 3.44 14.75
CA ALA A 323 14.97 2.21 15.20
C ALA A 323 14.66 1.00 14.32
N ALA A 324 13.47 0.94 13.73
CA ALA A 324 13.05 -0.10 12.79
C ALA A 324 11.75 0.28 12.06
N ILE A 325 11.51 -0.35 10.91
CA ILE A 325 10.21 -0.31 10.22
C ILE A 325 9.63 -1.71 10.10
N ALA A 326 8.31 -1.82 10.21
CA ALA A 326 7.58 -3.09 10.09
C ALA A 326 6.38 -3.00 9.13
N PRO A 327 6.60 -2.63 7.85
CA PRO A 327 5.54 -2.41 6.87
C PRO A 327 4.85 -3.70 6.37
N LEU A 328 3.52 -3.72 6.40
CA LEU A 328 2.70 -4.84 5.91
C LEU A 328 1.98 -4.47 4.60
N SER A 329 1.87 -5.42 3.67
CA SER A 329 1.11 -5.31 2.41
C SER A 329 1.47 -4.05 1.59
N ILE A 330 2.75 -3.96 1.23
CA ILE A 330 3.33 -2.86 0.43
C ILE A 330 3.36 -3.19 -1.08
N PHE A 331 3.81 -2.26 -1.92
CA PHE A 331 4.09 -2.47 -3.34
C PHE A 331 5.52 -2.07 -3.71
N ASP A 332 6.00 -2.49 -4.89
CA ASP A 332 7.33 -2.12 -5.40
C ASP A 332 7.36 -0.80 -6.17
N ASP A 333 6.36 -0.55 -7.01
CA ASP A 333 6.25 0.57 -7.94
C ASP A 333 4.77 0.99 -8.03
N SER A 334 4.43 2.23 -7.62
CA SER A 334 3.04 2.70 -7.66
C SER A 334 2.46 2.70 -9.08
N ALA A 335 3.26 3.16 -10.06
CA ALA A 335 2.80 3.40 -11.42
C ALA A 335 2.66 2.10 -12.20
N ARG A 336 3.69 1.24 -12.22
CA ARG A 336 3.69 -0.02 -12.99
C ARG A 336 3.26 -1.23 -12.19
N GLY A 337 3.30 -1.15 -10.86
CA GLY A 337 2.97 -2.27 -10.00
C GLY A 337 1.54 -2.32 -9.51
N VAL A 338 0.85 -1.16 -9.44
CA VAL A 338 -0.52 -1.06 -8.91
C VAL A 338 -1.45 -0.32 -9.88
N LEU A 339 -1.03 0.86 -10.36
CA LEU A 339 -1.87 1.74 -11.16
C LEU A 339 -2.05 1.26 -12.61
N SER A 340 -0.95 0.93 -13.30
CA SER A 340 -0.90 0.64 -14.73
C SER A 340 -0.04 -0.61 -15.04
N LEU A 341 -0.50 -1.77 -14.57
CA LEU A 341 0.19 -3.04 -14.81
C LEU A 341 0.26 -3.35 -16.31
N GLY A 342 1.47 -3.60 -16.82
CA GLY A 342 1.70 -3.80 -18.25
C GLY A 342 1.26 -2.62 -19.14
N GLY A 343 1.07 -1.43 -18.56
CA GLY A 343 0.53 -0.25 -19.26
C GLY A 343 -0.99 -0.20 -19.39
N ILE A 344 -1.74 -0.99 -18.60
CA ILE A 344 -3.21 -0.99 -18.55
C ILE A 344 -3.68 -0.50 -17.18
N PHE A 345 -4.48 0.57 -17.15
CA PHE A 345 -4.96 1.14 -15.89
C PHE A 345 -5.90 0.21 -15.13
N ASN A 346 -5.59 -0.01 -13.86
CA ASN A 346 -6.44 -0.64 -12.86
C ASN A 346 -7.43 0.40 -12.31
N LYS A 347 -8.65 0.42 -12.85
CA LYS A 347 -9.71 1.33 -12.37
C LYS A 347 -10.46 0.79 -11.16
N GLY A 348 -10.45 -0.53 -10.97
CA GLY A 348 -11.25 -1.18 -9.93
C GLY A 348 -10.74 -0.90 -8.52
N PHE A 349 -9.42 -1.04 -8.33
CA PHE A 349 -8.77 -0.68 -7.06
C PHE A 349 -8.04 0.66 -7.16
N ALA A 350 -6.94 0.74 -7.92
CA ALA A 350 -5.95 1.82 -7.78
C ALA A 350 -6.55 3.23 -7.99
N LEU A 351 -7.24 3.45 -9.11
CA LEU A 351 -7.85 4.76 -9.39
C LEU A 351 -9.05 5.08 -8.49
N LYS A 352 -9.84 4.06 -8.12
CA LYS A 352 -10.97 4.23 -7.20
C LYS A 352 -10.48 4.62 -5.81
N TRP A 353 -9.48 3.91 -5.30
CA TRP A 353 -8.83 4.20 -4.03
C TRP A 353 -8.21 5.61 -4.01
N ALA A 354 -7.48 6.00 -5.06
CA ALA A 354 -6.90 7.33 -5.15
C ALA A 354 -7.97 8.44 -5.12
N GLN A 355 -9.13 8.19 -5.74
CA GLN A 355 -10.28 9.08 -5.70
C GLN A 355 -10.89 9.15 -4.28
N GLU A 356 -11.11 8.01 -3.63
CA GLU A 356 -11.66 7.93 -2.28
C GLU A 356 -10.77 8.62 -1.24
N VAL A 357 -9.44 8.46 -1.33
CA VAL A 357 -8.50 9.18 -0.46
C VAL A 357 -8.55 10.68 -0.71
N PHE A 358 -8.60 11.11 -1.98
CA PHE A 358 -8.72 12.52 -2.32
C PHE A 358 -10.04 13.15 -1.83
N GLU A 359 -11.15 12.40 -1.92
CA GLU A 359 -12.45 12.79 -1.38
C GLU A 359 -12.41 12.91 0.15
N LYS A 360 -11.80 11.94 0.83
CA LYS A 360 -11.58 11.98 2.29
C LYS A 360 -10.61 13.08 2.73
N ALA A 361 -9.75 13.57 1.83
CA ALA A 361 -8.86 14.70 2.09
C ALA A 361 -9.54 16.07 1.85
N GLN A 362 -10.75 16.13 1.28
CA GLN A 362 -11.51 17.38 1.16
C GLN A 362 -11.91 17.92 2.54
N PRO A 363 -12.35 19.20 2.66
CA PRO A 363 -12.78 19.75 3.94
C PRO A 363 -13.78 18.83 4.65
N LEU A 364 -13.46 18.44 5.88
CA LEU A 364 -14.31 17.56 6.71
C LEU A 364 -14.60 16.18 6.06
N GLY A 365 -13.72 15.75 5.15
CA GLY A 365 -13.94 14.58 4.30
C GLY A 365 -13.91 13.24 5.04
N GLN A 366 -13.31 13.17 6.23
CA GLN A 366 -13.31 11.95 7.06
C GLN A 366 -14.47 11.91 8.07
N GLY A 367 -15.19 13.02 8.23
CA GLY A 367 -16.38 13.17 9.10
C GLY A 367 -16.06 13.53 10.54
N TRP A 368 -15.06 12.90 11.15
CA TRP A 368 -14.69 13.12 12.57
C TRP A 368 -14.13 14.52 12.83
N GLU A 369 -13.61 15.20 11.82
CA GLU A 369 -13.09 16.57 11.94
C GLU A 369 -14.18 17.53 12.42
N GLN A 370 -15.43 17.32 11.98
CA GLN A 370 -16.56 18.14 12.39
C GLN A 370 -16.80 18.05 13.90
N GLU A 371 -16.71 16.84 14.47
CA GLU A 371 -16.90 16.64 15.91
C GLU A 371 -15.81 17.34 16.73
N VAL A 372 -14.57 17.30 16.25
CA VAL A 372 -13.44 17.99 16.89
C VAL A 372 -13.60 19.51 16.82
N ILE A 373 -14.05 20.04 15.69
CA ILE A 373 -14.32 21.48 15.50
C ILE A 373 -15.51 21.92 16.37
N ASP A 374 -16.59 21.14 16.42
CA ASP A 374 -17.76 21.40 17.26
C ASP A 374 -17.41 21.35 18.75
N GLY A 375 -16.40 20.54 19.10
CA GLY A 375 -15.74 20.51 20.42
C GLY A 375 -14.94 21.78 20.75
N GLY A 376 -14.78 22.70 19.80
CA GLY A 376 -14.12 24.00 19.97
C GLY A 376 -12.67 24.06 19.50
N ASP A 377 -12.18 23.05 18.77
CA ASP A 377 -10.81 23.07 18.24
C ASP A 377 -10.70 24.02 17.03
N THR A 378 -10.06 25.17 17.26
CA THR A 378 -9.83 26.18 16.20
C THR A 378 -8.68 25.82 15.26
N VAL A 379 -7.74 24.97 15.69
CA VAL A 379 -6.61 24.54 14.85
C VAL A 379 -7.11 23.61 13.76
N CYS A 380 -7.96 22.63 14.10
CA CYS A 380 -8.59 21.76 13.12
C CYS A 380 -9.39 22.57 12.10
N ALA A 381 -10.16 23.57 12.57
CA ALA A 381 -10.94 24.45 11.70
C ALA A 381 -10.05 25.24 10.73
N GLU A 382 -8.98 25.88 11.23
CA GLU A 382 -8.03 26.61 10.38
C GLU A 382 -7.31 25.68 9.38
N ASN A 383 -6.99 24.45 9.79
CA ASN A 383 -6.32 23.45 8.96
C ASN A 383 -7.16 22.97 7.76
N GLN A 384 -8.48 23.22 7.75
CA GLN A 384 -9.32 22.93 6.58
C GLN A 384 -9.18 23.96 5.45
N SER A 385 -8.62 25.15 5.70
CA SER A 385 -8.57 26.24 4.70
C SER A 385 -7.72 25.91 3.46
N LEU A 386 -6.74 25.00 3.58
CA LEU A 386 -5.83 24.66 2.48
C LEU A 386 -6.29 23.47 1.62
N ARG A 387 -7.46 22.88 1.88
CA ARG A 387 -7.90 21.69 1.12
C ARG A 387 -8.19 21.98 -0.35
N GLY A 388 -8.51 23.23 -0.70
CA GLY A 388 -8.64 23.67 -2.10
C GLY A 388 -7.36 23.45 -2.93
N GLN A 389 -6.21 23.33 -2.26
CA GLN A 389 -4.89 23.13 -2.86
C GLN A 389 -4.45 21.66 -2.91
N ASN A 390 -5.31 20.72 -2.51
CA ASN A 390 -5.05 19.29 -2.60
C ASN A 390 -4.90 18.85 -4.07
N VAL A 391 -3.99 17.91 -4.30
CA VAL A 391 -3.74 17.33 -5.62
C VAL A 391 -4.55 16.06 -5.79
N ASP A 392 -5.44 16.05 -6.78
CA ASP A 392 -6.20 14.87 -7.17
C ASP A 392 -5.27 13.84 -7.82
N ALA A 393 -4.83 12.86 -7.02
CA ALA A 393 -3.93 11.80 -7.45
C ALA A 393 -4.52 10.98 -8.60
N SER A 394 -5.84 10.80 -8.64
CA SER A 394 -6.51 10.06 -9.71
C SER A 394 -6.45 10.81 -11.05
N LYS A 395 -6.62 12.14 -11.04
CA LYS A 395 -6.44 12.98 -12.24
C LYS A 395 -4.97 13.13 -12.62
N LYS A 396 -4.06 13.25 -11.64
CA LYS A 396 -2.60 13.24 -11.87
C LYS A 396 -2.17 11.96 -12.59
N ALA A 397 -2.64 10.81 -12.13
CA ALA A 397 -2.41 9.52 -12.76
C ALA A 397 -2.94 9.46 -14.21
N ARG A 398 -4.19 9.88 -14.45
CA ARG A 398 -4.81 9.80 -15.79
C ARG A 398 -4.24 10.77 -16.82
N ARG A 399 -3.44 11.76 -16.41
CA ARG A 399 -2.74 12.64 -17.36
C ARG A 399 -1.68 11.91 -18.17
N PHE A 400 -1.26 10.74 -17.72
CA PHE A 400 -0.15 9.99 -18.32
C PHE A 400 -0.59 8.57 -18.69
N ASP A 401 -0.92 8.34 -19.96
CA ASP A 401 -1.17 7.00 -20.51
C ASP A 401 0.10 6.13 -20.62
N GLU A 402 1.24 6.72 -20.28
CA GLU A 402 2.61 6.22 -20.41
C GLU A 402 3.37 6.49 -19.09
N TYR A 403 4.44 5.73 -18.85
CA TYR A 403 5.33 5.99 -17.73
C TYR A 403 6.10 7.29 -17.98
N VAL A 404 5.96 8.24 -17.05
CA VAL A 404 6.71 9.50 -17.05
C VAL A 404 7.60 9.51 -15.81
N PRO A 405 8.92 9.31 -15.96
CA PRO A 405 9.84 9.18 -14.83
C PRO A 405 9.73 10.32 -13.81
N GLU A 406 9.61 11.57 -14.27
CA GLU A 406 9.52 12.75 -13.41
C GLU A 406 8.28 12.71 -12.49
N ALA A 407 7.19 12.06 -12.92
CA ALA A 407 5.97 11.92 -12.14
C ALA A 407 5.91 10.60 -11.36
N ALA A 408 6.51 9.52 -11.87
CA ALA A 408 6.37 8.17 -11.36
C ALA A 408 7.53 7.72 -10.46
N ASP A 409 8.76 8.15 -10.73
CA ASP A 409 9.95 7.77 -9.95
C ASP A 409 9.87 8.23 -8.47
N PRO A 410 9.36 9.44 -8.14
CA PRO A 410 9.19 9.85 -6.73
C PRO A 410 8.26 8.93 -5.93
N VAL A 411 7.34 8.25 -6.62
CA VAL A 411 6.38 7.32 -6.01
C VAL A 411 6.75 5.83 -6.25
N ASN A 412 8.02 5.54 -6.56
CA ASN A 412 8.53 4.21 -6.86
C ASN A 412 9.53 3.72 -5.78
N PRO A 413 9.06 2.98 -4.75
CA PRO A 413 9.92 2.42 -3.70
C PRO A 413 11.15 1.67 -4.22
N SER A 414 11.01 0.97 -5.34
CA SER A 414 12.06 0.15 -5.89
C SER A 414 13.32 0.94 -6.33
N LEU A 415 13.24 2.27 -6.36
CA LEU A 415 14.35 3.17 -6.70
C LEU A 415 15.09 3.75 -5.49
N PHE A 416 14.58 3.57 -4.26
CA PHE A 416 15.17 4.21 -3.08
C PHE A 416 15.22 3.36 -1.81
N VAL A 417 14.60 2.17 -1.77
CA VAL A 417 14.64 1.30 -0.58
C VAL A 417 16.05 0.82 -0.21
N ASP A 418 17.00 0.92 -1.13
CA ASP A 418 18.42 0.70 -0.88
C ASP A 418 19.03 1.75 0.07
N LYS A 419 18.37 2.89 0.27
CA LYS A 419 18.77 3.92 1.24
C LYS A 419 18.32 3.61 2.67
N ILE A 420 17.46 2.61 2.89
CA ILE A 420 16.92 2.30 4.22
C ILE A 420 17.99 1.57 5.03
N THR A 421 18.46 2.20 6.12
CA THR A 421 19.57 1.74 6.96
C THR A 421 19.13 1.09 8.28
N VAL A 422 17.83 1.07 8.55
CA VAL A 422 17.25 0.45 9.76
C VAL A 422 16.82 -0.99 9.47
N PRO A 423 16.70 -1.86 10.50
CA PRO A 423 16.04 -3.16 10.37
C PRO A 423 14.66 -3.07 9.71
N VAL A 424 14.34 -4.04 8.85
CA VAL A 424 13.07 -4.10 8.12
C VAL A 424 12.37 -5.46 8.34
N PHE A 425 11.13 -5.40 8.81
CA PHE A 425 10.17 -6.49 8.75
C PHE A 425 9.13 -6.21 7.67
N SER A 426 8.83 -7.15 6.78
CA SER A 426 7.77 -6.93 5.79
C SER A 426 7.01 -8.19 5.45
N THR A 427 5.73 -8.02 5.10
CA THR A 427 4.86 -9.12 4.69
C THR A 427 4.04 -8.76 3.46
N GLY A 428 3.61 -9.77 2.70
CA GLY A 428 2.69 -9.56 1.59
C GLY A 428 2.00 -10.84 1.13
N ALA A 429 0.82 -10.66 0.54
CA ALA A 429 0.00 -11.74 0.02
C ALA A 429 0.09 -11.84 -1.51
N TRP A 430 0.30 -13.05 -2.06
CA TRP A 430 0.45 -13.22 -3.51
C TRP A 430 -0.82 -12.88 -4.32
N GLN A 431 -1.98 -12.97 -3.68
CA GLN A 431 -3.29 -12.66 -4.26
C GLN A 431 -3.91 -11.40 -3.65
N ASP A 432 -3.08 -10.55 -3.01
CA ASP A 432 -3.47 -9.24 -2.49
C ASP A 432 -4.30 -8.48 -3.53
N GLU A 433 -5.56 -8.24 -3.20
CA GLU A 433 -6.55 -7.67 -4.10
C GLU A 433 -6.42 -6.15 -4.25
N GLN A 434 -5.48 -5.55 -3.54
CA GLN A 434 -5.23 -4.12 -3.48
C GLN A 434 -3.87 -3.80 -4.11
N THR A 435 -2.80 -4.17 -3.43
CA THR A 435 -1.42 -3.80 -3.81
C THR A 435 -0.73 -4.85 -4.69
N GLY A 436 -1.28 -6.06 -4.76
CA GLY A 436 -0.76 -7.14 -5.58
C GLY A 436 0.55 -7.75 -5.06
N PRO A 437 1.09 -8.75 -5.77
CA PRO A 437 2.20 -9.58 -5.29
C PRO A 437 3.60 -8.97 -5.44
N ARG A 438 3.71 -7.78 -6.04
CA ARG A 438 5.01 -7.26 -6.47
C ARG A 438 5.89 -6.77 -5.32
N PHE A 439 5.38 -6.73 -4.08
CA PHE A 439 6.19 -6.46 -2.88
C PHE A 439 7.48 -7.28 -2.82
N ALA A 440 7.47 -8.53 -3.30
CA ALA A 440 8.64 -9.40 -3.25
C ALA A 440 9.78 -8.91 -4.14
N ASN A 441 9.50 -8.07 -5.15
CA ASN A 441 10.54 -7.44 -5.97
C ASN A 441 11.39 -6.41 -5.20
N LEU A 442 10.95 -5.99 -4.00
CA LEU A 442 11.72 -5.10 -3.13
C LEU A 442 12.70 -5.84 -2.23
N TRP A 443 12.48 -7.12 -1.92
CA TRP A 443 13.19 -7.80 -0.84
C TRP A 443 14.72 -7.83 -1.00
N ASN A 444 15.22 -8.01 -2.23
CA ASN A 444 16.66 -7.94 -2.51
C ASN A 444 17.21 -6.51 -2.67
N LYS A 445 16.34 -5.50 -2.70
CA LYS A 445 16.71 -4.10 -2.87
C LYS A 445 17.00 -3.38 -1.55
N PHE A 446 16.57 -3.92 -0.40
CA PHE A 446 16.93 -3.42 0.94
C PHE A 446 18.40 -3.70 1.30
N THR A 447 19.34 -3.29 0.44
CA THR A 447 20.76 -3.67 0.52
C THR A 447 21.50 -3.00 1.68
N SER A 448 21.05 -1.84 2.14
CA SER A 448 21.62 -1.14 3.30
C SER A 448 20.99 -1.53 4.64
N SER A 449 19.91 -2.32 4.63
CA SER A 449 19.26 -2.73 5.88
C SER A 449 20.08 -3.82 6.57
N PRO A 450 20.44 -3.66 7.85
CA PRO A 450 21.28 -4.61 8.56
C PRO A 450 20.56 -5.93 8.84
N VAL A 451 19.23 -5.89 8.98
CA VAL A 451 18.39 -7.07 9.27
C VAL A 451 17.12 -7.00 8.44
N ARG A 452 16.82 -8.10 7.76
CA ARG A 452 15.66 -8.24 6.86
C ARG A 452 14.87 -9.48 7.27
N LYS A 453 13.57 -9.30 7.49
CA LYS A 453 12.62 -10.36 7.84
C LYS A 453 11.37 -10.24 6.98
N PHE A 454 11.29 -11.08 5.96
CA PHE A 454 10.31 -10.99 4.90
C PHE A 454 9.44 -12.23 4.86
N TYR A 455 8.12 -12.05 4.87
CA TYR A 455 7.15 -13.15 4.88
C TYR A 455 6.21 -13.04 3.67
N GLY A 456 6.17 -14.07 2.84
CA GLY A 456 5.24 -14.19 1.72
C GLY A 456 4.28 -15.35 1.90
N PHE A 457 3.02 -15.17 1.52
CA PHE A 457 1.98 -16.19 1.65
C PHE A 457 0.88 -16.02 0.58
N ASN A 458 0.15 -17.09 0.26
CA ASN A 458 -1.10 -16.94 -0.47
C ASN A 458 -2.16 -16.31 0.46
N GLY A 459 -3.00 -15.41 -0.05
CA GLY A 459 -3.94 -14.70 0.81
C GLY A 459 -4.47 -13.38 0.27
N ALA A 460 -5.10 -12.63 1.18
CA ALA A 460 -5.70 -11.32 0.92
C ALA A 460 -4.93 -10.19 1.64
N HIS A 461 -5.27 -8.94 1.32
CA HIS A 461 -4.55 -7.75 1.79
C HIS A 461 -4.38 -7.67 3.32
N ALA A 462 -5.42 -8.01 4.09
CA ALA A 462 -5.42 -7.93 5.55
C ALA A 462 -4.71 -9.10 6.27
N ASP A 463 -4.25 -10.12 5.55
CA ASP A 463 -3.70 -11.35 6.15
C ASP A 463 -2.33 -11.12 6.84
N GLY A 464 -1.73 -9.94 6.66
CA GLY A 464 -0.61 -9.46 7.48
C GLY A 464 -0.96 -9.37 8.98
N TYR A 465 -2.24 -9.21 9.32
CA TYR A 465 -2.75 -9.23 10.69
C TYR A 465 -3.12 -10.63 11.21
N SER A 466 -2.77 -11.70 10.49
CA SER A 466 -2.98 -13.05 11.02
C SER A 466 -2.20 -13.25 12.33
N PRO A 467 -2.72 -14.02 13.30
CA PRO A 467 -2.03 -14.21 14.58
C PRO A 467 -0.61 -14.79 14.43
N GLN A 468 -0.38 -15.67 13.45
CA GLN A 468 0.97 -16.17 13.13
C GLN A 468 1.91 -15.04 12.74
N THR A 469 1.48 -14.18 11.81
CA THR A 469 2.29 -13.03 11.36
C THR A 469 2.51 -12.02 12.50
N LEU A 470 1.49 -11.74 13.30
CA LEU A 470 1.57 -10.77 14.39
C LEU A 470 2.54 -11.19 15.50
N MET A 471 2.71 -12.49 15.75
CA MET A 471 3.72 -12.98 16.68
C MET A 471 5.15 -12.68 16.21
N GLU A 472 5.41 -12.81 14.91
CA GLU A 472 6.71 -12.48 14.30
C GLU A 472 6.95 -10.98 14.23
N TRP A 473 5.89 -10.22 13.94
CA TRP A 473 5.90 -8.77 13.97
C TRP A 473 6.22 -8.21 15.36
N LYS A 474 5.56 -8.73 16.41
CA LYS A 474 5.89 -8.39 17.80
C LYS A 474 7.31 -8.77 18.16
N LEU A 475 7.74 -9.98 17.81
CA LEU A 475 9.10 -10.44 18.09
C LEU A 475 10.16 -9.49 17.50
N PHE A 476 9.95 -9.07 16.25
CA PHE A 476 10.81 -8.10 15.58
C PHE A 476 10.83 -6.75 16.32
N LEU A 477 9.65 -6.18 16.63
CA LEU A 477 9.56 -4.91 17.34
C LEU A 477 10.15 -4.99 18.76
N ASP A 478 10.01 -6.12 19.46
CA ASP A 478 10.60 -6.34 20.78
C ASP A 478 12.14 -6.25 20.73
N PHE A 479 12.77 -6.77 19.66
CA PHE A 479 14.23 -6.75 19.52
C PHE A 479 14.83 -5.42 19.08
N TYR A 480 14.12 -4.64 18.27
CA TYR A 480 14.68 -3.42 17.67
C TYR A 480 14.08 -2.12 18.21
N VAL A 481 12.84 -2.15 18.69
CA VAL A 481 12.18 -0.98 19.27
C VAL A 481 12.17 -1.08 20.78
N ALA A 482 11.69 -2.18 21.34
CA ALA A 482 11.56 -2.30 22.79
C ALA A 482 12.86 -2.63 23.52
N GLU A 483 13.81 -3.23 22.81
CA GLU A 483 15.05 -3.80 23.37
C GLU A 483 14.80 -4.70 24.60
N GLN A 484 13.67 -5.41 24.58
CA GLN A 484 13.29 -6.38 25.61
C GLN A 484 12.25 -7.35 25.03
N ARG A 485 12.27 -8.59 25.53
CA ARG A 485 11.22 -9.57 25.22
C ARG A 485 10.13 -9.53 26.27
N SER A 486 8.88 -9.47 25.84
CA SER A 486 7.72 -9.67 26.69
C SER A 486 6.79 -10.73 26.10
N PRO A 487 6.12 -11.54 26.95
CA PRO A 487 5.10 -12.46 26.47
C PRO A 487 3.94 -11.66 25.86
N LEU A 488 3.20 -12.28 24.94
CA LEU A 488 1.94 -11.71 24.48
C LEU A 488 1.00 -11.45 25.70
N PRO A 489 0.45 -10.24 25.86
CA PRO A 489 -0.43 -9.91 26.98
C PRO A 489 -1.55 -10.92 27.17
N GLY A 490 -1.83 -11.29 28.44
CA GLY A 490 -2.77 -12.35 28.77
C GLY A 490 -4.18 -12.11 28.22
N PHE A 491 -4.61 -10.86 28.13
CA PHE A 491 -5.90 -10.51 27.53
C PHE A 491 -5.93 -10.80 26.02
N LEU A 492 -4.84 -10.52 25.27
CA LEU A 492 -4.75 -10.88 23.86
C LEU A 492 -4.72 -12.40 23.65
N ARG A 493 -4.06 -13.15 24.54
CA ARG A 493 -4.13 -14.62 24.49
C ARG A 493 -5.54 -15.15 24.72
N GLN A 494 -6.30 -14.51 25.60
CA GLN A 494 -7.62 -14.98 26.00
C GLN A 494 -8.74 -14.53 25.04
N PHE A 495 -8.67 -13.32 24.49
CA PHE A 495 -9.75 -12.67 23.72
C PHE A 495 -9.34 -12.23 22.31
N GLY A 496 -8.05 -12.29 22.00
CA GLY A 496 -7.53 -12.11 20.65
C GLY A 496 -8.17 -13.03 19.59
N PRO A 497 -8.50 -14.31 19.89
CA PRO A 497 -9.15 -15.18 18.91
C PRO A 497 -10.51 -14.67 18.44
N GLU A 498 -11.29 -14.03 19.31
CA GLU A 498 -12.57 -13.41 18.97
C GLU A 498 -12.40 -12.07 18.24
N LEU A 499 -11.42 -11.25 18.65
CA LEU A 499 -11.06 -10.00 17.96
C LEU A 499 -10.68 -10.23 16.49
N ILE A 500 -9.84 -11.24 16.27
CA ILE A 500 -9.42 -11.69 14.94
C ILE A 500 -10.62 -12.33 14.21
N GLY A 501 -11.54 -12.93 14.96
CA GLY A 501 -12.81 -13.46 14.50
C GLY A 501 -13.69 -12.45 13.74
N ASP A 502 -13.68 -11.18 14.12
CA ASP A 502 -14.46 -10.16 13.41
C ASP A 502 -13.91 -9.82 12.04
N VAL A 503 -12.58 -9.85 11.89
CA VAL A 503 -11.88 -9.52 10.64
C VAL A 503 -12.00 -10.67 9.64
N PHE A 504 -11.69 -11.89 10.07
CA PHE A 504 -11.66 -13.06 9.18
C PHE A 504 -12.96 -13.87 9.16
N LYS A 505 -13.96 -13.48 9.96
CA LYS A 505 -15.21 -14.24 10.19
C LYS A 505 -14.94 -15.67 10.66
N GLY A 506 -13.92 -15.84 11.51
CA GLY A 506 -13.62 -17.09 12.20
C GLY A 506 -12.45 -16.95 13.18
N SER A 507 -12.48 -17.76 14.25
CA SER A 507 -11.59 -17.59 15.39
C SER A 507 -10.22 -18.25 15.17
N LEU A 508 -9.14 -17.53 15.49
CA LEU A 508 -7.78 -18.03 15.43
C LEU A 508 -6.99 -17.72 16.68
N SER A 509 -6.38 -18.74 17.28
CA SER A 509 -5.51 -18.55 18.43
C SER A 509 -4.12 -18.04 18.03
N PHE A 510 -3.55 -17.20 18.90
CA PHE A 510 -2.14 -16.81 18.79
C PHE A 510 -1.23 -18.02 19.07
N PRO A 511 -0.19 -18.25 18.24
CA PRO A 511 0.85 -19.21 18.56
C PRO A 511 1.55 -18.94 19.90
N PRO A 512 2.29 -19.93 20.44
CA PRO A 512 3.17 -19.72 21.59
C PRO A 512 4.23 -18.63 21.31
N ASP A 513 4.64 -17.90 22.36
CA ASP A 513 5.80 -17.01 22.26
C ASP A 513 7.07 -17.82 21.94
N ARG A 514 7.88 -17.35 20.99
CA ARG A 514 9.23 -17.88 20.74
C ARG A 514 10.30 -16.94 21.28
N LEU A 515 11.47 -17.48 21.60
CA LEU A 515 12.64 -16.72 22.07
C LEU A 515 12.30 -15.78 23.26
N LEU A 516 11.48 -16.28 24.19
CA LEU A 516 11.07 -15.54 25.38
C LEU A 516 12.03 -15.78 26.54
N ASP A 517 12.39 -17.04 26.78
CA ASP A 517 13.30 -17.45 27.84
C ASP A 517 14.77 -17.28 27.42
N GLY A 518 15.65 -17.02 28.38
CA GLY A 518 17.09 -16.96 28.16
C GLY A 518 17.65 -15.53 28.08
N ASP A 519 18.87 -15.43 27.58
CA ASP A 519 19.60 -14.16 27.46
C ASP A 519 19.11 -13.35 26.24
N PHE A 520 18.81 -12.07 26.43
CA PHE A 520 18.28 -11.21 25.37
C PHE A 520 19.22 -11.12 24.16
N SER A 521 20.53 -10.95 24.39
CA SER A 521 21.50 -10.82 23.31
C SER A 521 21.67 -12.13 22.54
N GLN A 522 21.64 -13.27 23.23
CA GLN A 522 21.65 -14.59 22.58
C GLN A 522 20.38 -14.82 21.75
N ASN A 523 19.20 -14.47 22.29
CA ASN A 523 17.93 -14.60 21.58
C ASN A 523 17.87 -13.69 20.36
N LYS A 524 18.35 -12.45 20.48
CA LYS A 524 18.44 -11.50 19.36
C LYS A 524 19.39 -12.02 18.28
N ALA A 525 20.57 -12.51 18.67
CA ALA A 525 21.53 -13.10 17.72
C ALA A 525 20.96 -14.34 17.01
N ALA A 526 20.19 -15.18 17.73
CA ALA A 526 19.51 -16.34 17.15
C ALA A 526 18.46 -15.90 16.12
N PHE A 527 17.66 -14.88 16.44
CA PHE A 527 16.70 -14.30 15.50
C PHE A 527 17.38 -13.67 14.27
N GLU A 528 18.46 -12.92 14.46
CA GLU A 528 19.25 -12.32 13.37
C GLU A 528 19.88 -13.38 12.46
N ALA A 529 20.24 -14.55 12.99
CA ALA A 529 20.81 -15.66 12.24
C ALA A 529 19.78 -16.45 11.40
N GLU A 530 18.48 -16.31 11.68
CA GLU A 530 17.43 -16.92 10.85
C GLU A 530 17.47 -16.33 9.42
N PRO A 531 17.15 -17.13 8.38
CA PRO A 531 17.10 -16.64 7.01
C PRO A 531 16.18 -15.42 6.85
N SER A 532 16.43 -14.59 5.83
CA SER A 532 15.68 -13.34 5.66
C SER A 532 14.30 -13.52 5.02
N VAL A 533 14.09 -14.60 4.27
CA VAL A 533 12.86 -14.83 3.50
C VAL A 533 12.16 -16.07 4.03
N HIS A 534 10.88 -15.92 4.33
CA HIS A 534 9.99 -16.93 4.86
C HIS A 534 8.79 -17.07 3.92
N ILE A 535 8.53 -18.27 3.41
CA ILE A 535 7.38 -18.56 2.56
C ILE A 535 6.44 -19.47 3.35
N LEU A 536 5.24 -18.95 3.65
CA LEU A 536 4.23 -19.69 4.39
C LEU A 536 3.25 -20.35 3.41
N TRP A 537 3.11 -21.67 3.50
CA TRP A 537 2.47 -22.49 2.48
C TRP A 537 1.00 -22.80 2.76
N ASP A 538 0.26 -22.90 1.65
CA ASP A 538 -1.12 -23.40 1.56
C ASP A 538 -2.07 -22.80 2.61
N ARG A 539 -1.95 -21.49 2.82
CA ARG A 539 -2.71 -20.77 3.84
C ARG A 539 -4.22 -20.93 3.60
N GLY A 540 -4.94 -21.35 4.63
CA GLY A 540 -6.38 -21.67 4.56
C GLY A 540 -6.70 -23.14 4.27
N SER A 541 -5.70 -24.01 4.13
CA SER A 541 -5.92 -25.42 3.79
C SER A 541 -6.05 -26.36 4.99
N ASP A 542 -5.95 -25.85 6.22
CA ASP A 542 -6.14 -26.66 7.43
C ASP A 542 -7.61 -27.12 7.53
N ALA A 543 -7.84 -28.42 7.76
CA ALA A 543 -9.18 -29.00 7.79
C ALA A 543 -10.06 -28.51 8.95
N THR A 544 -9.45 -28.02 10.03
CA THR A 544 -10.15 -27.51 11.23
C THR A 544 -10.40 -26.02 11.18
N THR A 545 -9.59 -25.29 10.41
CA THR A 545 -9.67 -23.83 10.23
C THR A 545 -9.75 -23.44 8.75
N LEU A 546 -10.54 -24.21 7.98
CA LEU A 546 -10.65 -24.07 6.52
C LEU A 546 -10.93 -22.62 6.12
N GLY A 547 -10.12 -22.10 5.21
CA GLY A 547 -10.20 -20.72 4.72
C GLY A 547 -9.61 -19.66 5.64
N LEU A 548 -9.35 -19.93 6.92
CA LEU A 548 -8.73 -18.95 7.82
C LEU A 548 -7.22 -18.82 7.56
N PRO A 549 -6.59 -17.66 7.86
CA PRO A 549 -5.18 -17.39 7.54
C PRO A 549 -4.18 -18.18 8.41
N THR A 550 -4.24 -19.50 8.29
CA THR A 550 -3.38 -20.50 8.93
C THR A 550 -2.60 -21.22 7.87
N SER A 551 -1.28 -21.21 7.99
CA SER A 551 -0.38 -21.89 7.06
C SER A 551 -0.15 -23.32 7.52
N THR A 552 -0.04 -24.25 6.55
CA THR A 552 0.18 -25.67 6.85
C THR A 552 1.67 -26.05 6.87
N GLY A 553 2.53 -25.09 6.54
CA GLY A 553 3.95 -25.30 6.38
C GLY A 553 4.72 -24.00 6.12
N GLU A 554 6.04 -24.09 6.16
CA GLU A 554 6.96 -22.97 5.95
C GLU A 554 8.26 -23.44 5.29
N SER A 555 8.78 -22.64 4.37
CA SER A 555 10.16 -22.74 3.87
C SER A 555 10.90 -21.43 4.09
N THR A 556 12.22 -21.50 4.28
CA THR A 556 13.05 -20.32 4.51
C THR A 556 14.22 -20.24 3.53
N PHE A 557 14.62 -19.03 3.17
CA PHE A 557 15.68 -18.73 2.21
C PHE A 557 16.49 -17.51 2.67
N ALA A 558 17.78 -17.49 2.32
CA ALA A 558 18.65 -16.36 2.66
C ALA A 558 18.32 -15.09 1.87
N GLU A 559 17.81 -15.23 0.64
CA GLU A 559 17.52 -14.12 -0.27
C GLU A 559 16.36 -14.45 -1.22
N TRP A 560 15.90 -13.43 -1.94
CA TRP A 560 14.85 -13.53 -2.94
C TRP A 560 15.31 -12.99 -4.31
N PRO A 561 14.99 -13.65 -5.43
CA PRO A 561 14.45 -15.00 -5.52
C PRO A 561 15.39 -16.03 -4.88
N PRO A 562 14.91 -17.22 -4.46
CA PRO A 562 15.76 -18.24 -3.88
C PRO A 562 16.96 -18.58 -4.78
N PRO A 563 18.16 -18.79 -4.21
CA PRO A 563 19.32 -19.23 -4.99
C PRO A 563 19.03 -20.51 -5.77
N GLY A 564 19.49 -20.56 -7.03
CA GLY A 564 19.26 -21.72 -7.90
C GLY A 564 17.86 -21.77 -8.53
N THR A 565 17.10 -20.66 -8.52
CA THR A 565 15.89 -20.51 -9.33
C THR A 565 16.18 -20.77 -10.81
N GLN A 566 15.41 -21.67 -11.42
CA GLN A 566 15.51 -22.10 -12.81
C GLN A 566 14.23 -21.76 -13.58
N THR A 567 14.32 -21.75 -14.91
CA THR A 567 13.13 -21.61 -15.76
C THR A 567 12.51 -22.98 -16.02
N ALA A 568 11.25 -23.17 -15.62
CA ALA A 568 10.40 -24.25 -16.14
C ALA A 568 9.59 -23.70 -17.32
N ARG A 569 9.92 -24.16 -18.55
CA ARG A 569 9.32 -23.66 -19.79
C ARG A 569 8.34 -24.65 -20.41
N PHE A 570 7.14 -24.17 -20.71
CA PHE A 570 6.09 -24.92 -21.39
C PHE A 570 5.66 -24.22 -22.68
N PHE A 571 5.77 -24.91 -23.82
CA PHE A 571 5.39 -24.42 -25.14
C PHE A 571 3.93 -24.75 -25.45
N MET A 572 3.26 -23.79 -26.08
CA MET A 572 1.88 -23.90 -26.56
C MET A 572 1.86 -24.64 -27.91
N ASN A 573 1.03 -25.69 -28.00
CA ASN A 573 0.87 -26.50 -29.22
C ASN A 573 -0.52 -26.30 -29.83
N GLY A 574 -0.65 -26.60 -31.13
CA GLY A 574 -1.90 -26.43 -31.90
C GLY A 574 -3.06 -27.34 -31.51
N ASP A 575 -2.83 -28.32 -30.64
CA ASP A 575 -3.85 -29.20 -30.08
C ASP A 575 -4.19 -28.83 -28.62
N SER A 576 -3.98 -27.56 -28.26
CA SER A 576 -4.27 -27.01 -26.93
C SER A 576 -3.48 -27.65 -25.78
N ARG A 577 -2.36 -28.32 -26.05
CA ARG A 577 -1.44 -28.84 -25.02
C ARG A 577 -0.27 -27.90 -24.72
N LEU A 578 0.14 -27.89 -23.46
CA LEU A 578 1.44 -27.39 -23.02
C LEU A 578 2.46 -28.54 -23.01
N SER A 579 3.64 -28.32 -23.59
CA SER A 579 4.71 -29.32 -23.70
C SER A 579 6.05 -28.73 -23.27
N LEU A 580 6.95 -29.56 -22.72
CA LEU A 580 8.33 -29.15 -22.45
C LEU A 580 9.19 -29.03 -23.72
N VAL A 581 8.67 -29.51 -24.85
CA VAL A 581 9.33 -29.48 -26.16
C VAL A 581 8.59 -28.50 -27.08
N PRO A 582 9.31 -27.63 -27.82
CA PRO A 582 8.68 -26.70 -28.75
C PRO A 582 7.96 -27.41 -29.90
N PRO A 583 6.93 -26.79 -30.50
CA PRO A 583 6.26 -27.32 -31.68
C PRO A 583 7.24 -27.46 -32.86
N THR A 584 7.11 -28.55 -33.63
CA THR A 584 8.02 -28.87 -34.75
C THR A 584 7.38 -28.73 -36.14
N GLY A 585 6.08 -28.47 -36.21
CA GLY A 585 5.32 -28.36 -37.46
C GLY A 585 4.45 -27.11 -37.50
N SER A 586 3.75 -26.94 -38.62
CA SER A 586 2.71 -25.92 -38.77
C SER A 586 1.46 -26.32 -37.99
N ALA A 587 0.79 -25.35 -37.39
CA ALA A 587 -0.52 -25.52 -36.77
C ALA A 587 -1.35 -24.25 -37.00
N PRO A 588 -2.69 -24.37 -37.12
CA PRO A 588 -3.52 -23.18 -37.13
C PRO A 588 -3.37 -22.44 -35.78
N PRO A 589 -3.42 -21.10 -35.77
CA PRO A 589 -3.32 -20.34 -34.54
C PRO A 589 -4.61 -20.45 -33.73
N ALA A 590 -4.47 -20.41 -32.40
CA ALA A 590 -5.61 -20.18 -31.53
C ALA A 590 -6.05 -18.71 -31.62
N GLN A 591 -7.35 -18.42 -31.55
CA GLN A 591 -7.87 -17.07 -31.69
C GLN A 591 -8.97 -16.71 -30.68
N TRP A 592 -9.09 -15.42 -30.37
CA TRP A 592 -10.24 -14.83 -29.66
C TRP A 592 -10.48 -13.40 -30.10
N THR A 593 -11.66 -12.86 -29.77
CA THR A 593 -11.98 -11.44 -29.94
C THR A 593 -12.05 -10.75 -28.59
N THR A 594 -11.57 -9.51 -28.54
CA THR A 594 -11.55 -8.69 -27.33
C THR A 594 -12.96 -8.49 -26.76
N SER A 595 -13.12 -8.68 -25.46
CA SER A 595 -14.38 -8.58 -24.73
C SER A 595 -14.33 -7.45 -23.70
N PRO A 596 -14.87 -6.24 -24.00
CA PRO A 596 -14.91 -5.14 -23.03
C PRO A 596 -15.65 -5.50 -21.73
N ALA A 597 -16.64 -6.39 -21.81
CA ALA A 597 -17.37 -6.87 -20.64
C ALA A 597 -16.49 -7.68 -19.68
N LEU A 598 -15.43 -8.33 -20.16
CA LEU A 598 -14.48 -9.04 -19.30
C LEU A 598 -13.59 -8.05 -18.53
N ALA A 599 -13.23 -6.90 -19.12
CA ALA A 599 -12.45 -5.86 -18.46
C ALA A 599 -13.14 -5.20 -17.27
N ASP A 600 -14.47 -5.23 -17.22
CA ASP A 600 -15.26 -4.77 -16.09
C ASP A 600 -15.50 -5.84 -15.02
N GLN A 601 -15.24 -7.12 -15.33
CA GLN A 601 -15.49 -8.22 -14.40
C GLN A 601 -14.39 -8.36 -13.34
N VAL A 602 -14.85 -8.63 -12.12
CA VAL A 602 -14.02 -8.97 -10.95
C VAL A 602 -14.55 -10.25 -10.32
N THR A 603 -13.74 -10.92 -9.50
CA THR A 603 -14.14 -12.19 -8.86
C THR A 603 -14.95 -12.01 -7.58
N LEU A 604 -15.07 -10.79 -7.04
CA LEU A 604 -15.99 -10.47 -5.94
C LEU A 604 -16.83 -9.23 -6.32
N PRO A 605 -17.83 -9.36 -7.19
CA PRO A 605 -18.65 -8.23 -7.62
C PRO A 605 -19.54 -7.74 -6.48
N GLY A 606 -19.66 -6.41 -6.34
CA GLY A 606 -20.46 -5.81 -5.26
C GLY A 606 -19.90 -6.10 -3.87
N GLU A 607 -18.62 -6.45 -3.78
CA GLU A 607 -17.93 -6.70 -2.52
C GLU A 607 -18.21 -5.55 -1.53
N LYS A 608 -18.75 -5.92 -0.37
CA LYS A 608 -18.81 -5.03 0.79
C LYS A 608 -17.47 -5.07 1.49
N GLU A 609 -17.09 -3.97 2.10
CA GLU A 609 -15.81 -3.81 2.78
C GLU A 609 -15.45 -5.05 3.63
N GLY A 610 -14.35 -5.70 3.28
CA GLY A 610 -13.77 -6.81 4.02
C GLY A 610 -14.24 -8.22 3.61
N GLN A 611 -15.13 -8.37 2.62
CA GLN A 611 -15.58 -9.70 2.18
C GLN A 611 -14.41 -10.55 1.65
N ALA A 612 -13.42 -9.93 1.00
CA ALA A 612 -12.21 -10.59 0.55
C ALA A 612 -11.41 -11.22 1.72
N PHE A 613 -11.61 -10.74 2.96
CA PHE A 613 -10.90 -11.20 4.15
C PHE A 613 -11.61 -12.35 4.87
N HIS A 614 -12.87 -12.62 4.56
CA HIS A 614 -13.61 -13.74 5.13
C HIS A 614 -12.87 -15.07 4.93
N ALA A 615 -13.14 -16.06 5.78
CA ALA A 615 -12.51 -17.38 5.68
C ALA A 615 -12.71 -18.00 4.28
N LEU A 616 -13.94 -18.04 3.78
CA LEU A 616 -14.27 -18.59 2.46
C LEU A 616 -15.17 -17.62 1.68
N PRO A 617 -14.59 -16.60 1.03
CA PRO A 617 -15.36 -15.71 0.17
C PRO A 617 -15.95 -16.49 -1.01
N GLU A 618 -17.20 -16.18 -1.37
CA GLU A 618 -17.85 -16.76 -2.55
C GLU A 618 -17.35 -16.07 -3.82
N PHE A 619 -16.21 -16.53 -4.33
CA PHE A 619 -15.63 -15.99 -5.56
C PHE A 619 -16.45 -16.37 -6.80
N GLU A 620 -16.75 -15.38 -7.63
CA GLU A 620 -17.31 -15.53 -8.97
C GLU A 620 -16.22 -15.71 -10.04
N TRP A 621 -15.35 -16.71 -9.89
CA TRP A 621 -14.31 -17.00 -10.87
C TRP A 621 -14.83 -17.88 -12.03
N GLN A 622 -15.21 -17.23 -13.13
CA GLN A 622 -15.95 -17.85 -14.24
C GLN A 622 -15.06 -18.53 -15.29
N GLN A 623 -15.55 -19.62 -15.88
CA GLN A 623 -14.87 -20.36 -16.94
C GLN A 623 -14.64 -19.47 -18.17
N ASP A 624 -13.47 -19.62 -18.79
CA ASP A 624 -13.16 -18.99 -20.09
C ASP A 624 -14.25 -19.30 -21.12
N ARG A 625 -14.71 -18.26 -21.83
CA ARG A 625 -15.82 -18.37 -22.81
C ARG A 625 -15.29 -18.66 -24.21
N PRO A 626 -15.93 -19.55 -24.98
CA PRO A 626 -15.55 -19.79 -26.38
C PRO A 626 -15.57 -18.49 -27.19
N GLY A 627 -14.46 -18.19 -27.86
CA GLY A 627 -14.29 -16.98 -28.68
C GLY A 627 -13.81 -15.74 -27.92
N GLU A 628 -13.74 -15.79 -26.59
CA GLU A 628 -13.21 -14.69 -25.75
C GLU A 628 -11.83 -15.03 -25.14
N ALA A 629 -11.33 -16.26 -25.32
CA ALA A 629 -10.05 -16.72 -24.80
C ALA A 629 -9.43 -17.83 -25.66
N ALA A 630 -8.13 -18.07 -25.47
CA ALA A 630 -7.41 -19.28 -25.86
C ALA A 630 -6.70 -19.89 -24.65
N ALA A 631 -6.69 -21.22 -24.53
CA ALA A 631 -6.11 -21.92 -23.39
C ALA A 631 -5.30 -23.16 -23.76
N TRP A 632 -4.34 -23.49 -22.92
CA TRP A 632 -3.49 -24.68 -23.04
C TRP A 632 -3.30 -25.34 -21.67
N VAL A 633 -3.19 -26.67 -21.67
CA VAL A 633 -2.99 -27.47 -20.44
C VAL A 633 -1.88 -28.48 -20.62
N SER A 634 -1.03 -28.67 -19.61
CA SER A 634 0.05 -29.64 -19.65
C SER A 634 -0.44 -31.07 -19.45
N GLU A 635 0.43 -32.05 -19.75
CA GLU A 635 0.30 -33.37 -19.14
C GLU A 635 0.46 -33.28 -17.61
N PRO A 636 -0.06 -34.26 -16.84
CA PRO A 636 0.19 -34.36 -15.42
C PRO A 636 1.69 -34.30 -15.11
N LEU A 637 2.07 -33.44 -14.17
CA LEU A 637 3.45 -33.31 -13.73
C LEU A 637 3.89 -34.61 -13.05
N THR A 638 5.09 -35.07 -13.35
CA THR A 638 5.67 -36.28 -12.73
C THR A 638 6.29 -36.01 -11.37
N ASN A 639 6.68 -34.76 -11.11
CA ASN A 639 7.25 -34.29 -9.85
C ASN A 639 6.61 -32.94 -9.51
N ASP A 640 6.70 -32.53 -8.24
CA ASP A 640 6.26 -31.21 -7.82
C ASP A 640 7.02 -30.11 -8.57
N LEU A 641 6.29 -29.10 -9.02
CA LEU A 641 6.84 -27.85 -9.54
C LEU A 641 6.58 -26.75 -8.51
N VAL A 642 7.62 -26.39 -7.78
CA VAL A 642 7.58 -25.29 -6.81
C VAL A 642 7.93 -23.99 -7.52
N MET A 643 6.93 -23.11 -7.65
CA MET A 643 7.08 -21.78 -8.23
C MET A 643 7.33 -20.77 -7.11
N LEU A 644 8.47 -20.09 -7.16
CA LEU A 644 8.86 -19.01 -6.24
C LEU A 644 9.43 -17.86 -7.05
N GLY A 645 8.59 -16.89 -7.40
CA GLY A 645 8.98 -15.75 -8.24
C GLY A 645 7.91 -15.39 -9.26
N GLY A 646 8.24 -14.44 -10.13
CA GLY A 646 7.44 -14.14 -11.31
C GLY A 646 7.64 -15.15 -12.44
N GLY A 647 6.96 -14.91 -13.55
CA GLY A 647 7.14 -15.67 -14.79
C GLY A 647 6.91 -14.79 -16.00
N ARG A 648 6.98 -15.40 -17.19
CA ARG A 648 6.79 -14.70 -18.45
C ARG A 648 6.05 -15.58 -19.45
N ALA A 649 4.94 -15.10 -19.98
CA ALA A 649 4.28 -15.71 -21.13
C ALA A 649 4.86 -15.07 -22.40
N ASP A 650 5.74 -15.79 -23.09
CA ASP A 650 6.35 -15.41 -24.35
C ASP A 650 5.38 -15.67 -25.50
N LEU A 651 4.57 -14.67 -25.87
CA LEU A 651 3.51 -14.84 -26.87
C LEU A 651 3.94 -14.31 -28.25
N TRP A 652 3.72 -15.10 -29.29
CA TRP A 652 3.68 -14.62 -30.66
C TRP A 652 2.24 -14.28 -31.00
N ILE A 653 1.94 -13.00 -31.21
CA ILE A 653 0.59 -12.50 -31.44
C ILE A 653 0.44 -11.97 -32.86
N ARG A 654 -0.75 -12.11 -33.43
CA ARG A 654 -1.18 -11.42 -34.65
C ARG A 654 -2.56 -10.83 -34.40
N SER A 655 -2.71 -9.54 -34.66
CA SER A 655 -3.98 -8.81 -34.47
C SER A 655 -4.48 -8.28 -35.80
N ASP A 656 -5.79 -8.18 -35.99
CA ASP A 656 -6.41 -7.47 -37.11
C ASP A 656 -6.47 -5.95 -36.91
N GLN A 657 -6.14 -5.47 -35.70
CA GLN A 657 -6.08 -4.05 -35.32
C GLN A 657 -4.69 -3.63 -34.81
N PRO A 658 -4.35 -2.33 -34.87
CA PRO A 658 -3.06 -1.82 -34.39
C PRO A 658 -2.93 -1.79 -32.85
N LYS A 659 -4.00 -2.05 -32.12
CA LYS A 659 -4.06 -2.02 -30.66
C LYS A 659 -4.54 -3.37 -30.14
N ALA A 660 -4.01 -3.81 -29.02
CA ALA A 660 -4.45 -5.00 -28.30
C ALA A 660 -4.03 -4.90 -26.83
N ASP A 661 -4.89 -5.38 -25.94
CA ASP A 661 -4.63 -5.53 -24.52
C ASP A 661 -4.75 -7.02 -24.17
N LEU A 662 -3.74 -7.56 -23.50
CA LEU A 662 -3.57 -8.99 -23.23
C LEU A 662 -3.66 -9.24 -21.72
N GLY A 663 -4.55 -10.13 -21.33
CA GLY A 663 -4.60 -10.77 -20.02
C GLY A 663 -4.13 -12.22 -20.13
N VAL A 664 -3.43 -12.69 -19.11
CA VAL A 664 -2.99 -14.08 -18.99
C VAL A 664 -3.36 -14.60 -17.61
N THR A 665 -3.98 -15.77 -17.55
CA THR A 665 -4.29 -16.47 -16.30
C THR A 665 -3.54 -17.79 -16.21
N LEU A 666 -2.80 -17.94 -15.12
CA LEU A 666 -2.14 -19.17 -14.71
C LEU A 666 -3.03 -19.88 -13.68
N SER A 667 -3.39 -21.14 -13.96
CA SER A 667 -4.17 -21.98 -13.06
C SER A 667 -3.60 -23.39 -12.95
N GLU A 668 -3.97 -24.09 -11.88
CA GLU A 668 -3.64 -25.48 -11.62
C GLU A 668 -4.86 -26.36 -11.90
N VAL A 669 -4.72 -27.36 -12.77
CA VAL A 669 -5.74 -28.41 -12.94
C VAL A 669 -5.29 -29.64 -12.15
N ARG A 670 -6.07 -29.99 -11.13
CA ARG A 670 -5.75 -31.00 -10.14
C ARG A 670 -6.26 -32.40 -10.52
N PRO A 671 -5.67 -33.48 -9.99
CA PRO A 671 -6.15 -34.86 -10.16
C PRO A 671 -7.60 -35.11 -9.72
N ASP A 672 -8.15 -34.27 -8.84
CA ASP A 672 -9.53 -34.34 -8.36
C ASP A 672 -10.54 -33.64 -9.30
N ASN A 673 -10.11 -33.24 -10.50
CA ASN A 673 -10.88 -32.48 -11.50
C ASN A 673 -11.29 -31.06 -11.06
N GLN A 674 -10.58 -30.47 -10.09
CA GLN A 674 -10.71 -29.06 -9.79
C GLN A 674 -9.68 -28.25 -10.58
N GLU A 675 -10.06 -27.03 -10.95
CA GLU A 675 -9.18 -25.98 -11.45
C GLU A 675 -9.06 -24.91 -10.36
N MET A 676 -7.86 -24.46 -10.05
CA MET A 676 -7.59 -23.44 -9.03
C MET A 676 -6.78 -22.30 -9.63
N TYR A 677 -7.20 -21.06 -9.35
CA TYR A 677 -6.48 -19.87 -9.75
C TYR A 677 -5.11 -19.80 -9.04
N VAL A 678 -4.04 -19.48 -9.77
CA VAL A 678 -2.70 -19.33 -9.21
C VAL A 678 -2.26 -17.86 -9.28
N GLN A 679 -2.19 -17.30 -10.48
CA GLN A 679 -1.73 -15.93 -10.70
C GLN A 679 -2.16 -15.40 -12.08
N SER A 680 -2.00 -14.11 -12.32
CA SER A 680 -2.28 -13.49 -13.63
C SER A 680 -1.14 -12.57 -14.11
N GLY A 681 -1.25 -12.14 -15.36
CA GLY A 681 -0.35 -11.23 -16.04
C GLY A 681 -1.07 -10.33 -17.04
N PHE A 682 -0.53 -9.14 -17.29
CA PHE A 682 -1.19 -8.12 -18.12
C PHE A 682 -0.18 -7.39 -19.00
N LEU A 683 -0.56 -7.08 -20.24
CA LEU A 683 0.24 -6.28 -21.15
C LEU A 683 -0.65 -5.54 -22.16
N ARG A 684 -0.46 -4.22 -22.24
CA ARG A 684 -0.88 -3.43 -23.39
C ARG A 684 0.14 -3.60 -24.49
N ALA A 685 -0.26 -4.20 -25.61
CA ALA A 685 0.66 -4.70 -26.63
C ALA A 685 1.55 -3.60 -27.25
N ARG A 686 1.15 -2.32 -27.20
CA ARG A 686 2.02 -1.24 -27.65
C ARG A 686 3.30 -1.10 -26.83
N PHE A 687 3.30 -1.56 -25.57
CA PHE A 687 4.47 -1.57 -24.68
C PHE A 687 5.24 -2.90 -24.68
N ARG A 688 5.05 -3.75 -25.71
CA ARG A 688 5.69 -5.08 -25.82
C ARG A 688 7.22 -5.06 -25.91
N ALA A 689 7.84 -3.90 -26.07
CA ALA A 689 9.29 -3.78 -26.09
C ALA A 689 9.89 -4.36 -24.80
N VAL A 690 10.98 -5.11 -24.96
CA VAL A 690 11.69 -5.77 -23.88
C VAL A 690 12.80 -4.84 -23.40
N GLY A 691 12.84 -4.60 -22.08
CA GLY A 691 13.79 -3.66 -21.49
C GLY A 691 15.20 -4.22 -21.33
N PRO A 692 16.16 -3.36 -20.97
CA PRO A 692 17.58 -3.73 -20.87
C PRO A 692 17.88 -4.71 -19.74
N ARG A 693 17.02 -4.85 -18.72
CA ARG A 693 17.20 -5.80 -17.59
C ARG A 693 16.35 -7.06 -17.75
N ALA A 694 15.82 -7.30 -18.95
CA ALA A 694 14.99 -8.46 -19.20
C ALA A 694 15.74 -9.77 -18.96
N THR A 695 15.03 -10.74 -18.42
CA THR A 695 15.46 -12.11 -18.19
C THR A 695 14.43 -13.06 -18.79
N GLU A 696 14.67 -14.37 -18.78
CA GLU A 696 13.66 -15.35 -19.21
C GLU A 696 12.35 -15.31 -18.40
N LEU A 697 12.38 -14.70 -17.21
CA LEU A 697 11.26 -14.66 -16.26
C LEU A 697 10.67 -13.25 -16.09
N ASN A 698 11.27 -12.22 -16.70
CA ASN A 698 10.80 -10.84 -16.62
C ASN A 698 11.13 -10.08 -17.92
N ALA A 699 10.13 -9.46 -18.53
CA ALA A 699 10.30 -8.70 -19.77
C ALA A 699 10.87 -7.27 -19.57
N ASP A 700 10.86 -6.76 -18.34
CA ASP A 700 11.33 -5.41 -17.98
C ASP A 700 10.69 -4.30 -18.85
N HIS A 701 9.36 -4.33 -19.02
CA HIS A 701 8.67 -3.31 -19.83
C HIS A 701 8.90 -1.92 -19.24
N SER A 702 9.39 -0.99 -20.07
CA SER A 702 9.63 0.38 -19.64
C SER A 702 8.32 1.12 -19.37
N GLY A 703 7.33 0.94 -20.25
CA GLY A 703 6.09 1.72 -20.28
C GLY A 703 6.27 3.13 -20.84
N LEU A 704 7.47 3.48 -21.33
CA LEU A 704 7.80 4.81 -21.83
C LEU A 704 7.14 5.09 -23.19
N ALA A 705 6.89 6.37 -23.46
CA ALA A 705 6.35 6.86 -24.73
C ALA A 705 7.17 6.41 -25.96
N GLU A 706 8.51 6.51 -25.85
CA GLU A 706 9.44 6.19 -26.94
C GLU A 706 9.47 4.70 -27.32
N ASP A 707 9.08 3.83 -26.38
CA ASP A 707 9.00 2.39 -26.59
C ASP A 707 7.60 1.94 -27.06
N ALA A 708 6.61 2.83 -27.01
CA ALA A 708 5.26 2.56 -27.43
C ALA A 708 5.17 2.45 -28.96
N LYS A 709 4.84 1.26 -29.47
CA LYS A 709 4.68 1.02 -30.92
C LYS A 709 3.36 0.33 -31.19
N PRO A 710 2.49 0.81 -32.10
CA PRO A 710 1.30 0.05 -32.49
C PRO A 710 1.70 -1.31 -33.09
N LEU A 711 0.78 -2.27 -33.06
CA LEU A 711 0.90 -3.50 -33.83
C LEU A 711 0.70 -3.18 -35.32
N THR A 712 1.32 -3.99 -36.18
CA THR A 712 1.02 -3.99 -37.61
C THR A 712 -0.07 -5.02 -37.90
N PRO A 713 -1.28 -4.61 -38.31
CA PRO A 713 -2.37 -5.55 -38.58
C PRO A 713 -1.96 -6.70 -39.51
N GLY A 714 -2.31 -7.92 -39.12
CA GLY A 714 -2.01 -9.14 -39.89
C GLY A 714 -0.55 -9.63 -39.83
N ARG A 715 0.31 -9.03 -38.99
CA ARG A 715 1.70 -9.45 -38.80
C ARG A 715 1.87 -10.17 -37.46
N TRP A 716 2.72 -11.19 -37.45
CA TRP A 716 3.19 -11.83 -36.22
C TRP A 716 4.21 -10.93 -35.52
N GLU A 717 3.97 -10.71 -34.23
CA GLU A 717 4.82 -9.89 -33.37
C GLU A 717 5.01 -10.56 -32.01
N PHE A 718 6.19 -10.39 -31.43
CA PHE A 718 6.52 -10.96 -30.12
C PHE A 718 6.05 -10.03 -29.00
N ALA A 719 5.24 -10.55 -28.08
CA ALA A 719 4.67 -9.83 -26.94
C ALA A 719 4.81 -10.65 -25.66
N PRO A 720 5.93 -10.50 -24.93
CA PRO A 720 6.14 -11.21 -23.67
C PRO A 720 5.30 -10.56 -22.57
N VAL A 721 4.41 -11.29 -21.92
CA VAL A 721 3.56 -10.81 -20.81
C VAL A 721 4.17 -11.25 -19.48
N GLU A 722 4.36 -10.33 -18.54
CA GLU A 722 4.79 -10.69 -17.19
C GLU A 722 3.68 -11.47 -16.46
N ILE A 723 4.04 -12.61 -15.88
CA ILE A 723 3.24 -13.30 -14.86
C ILE A 723 3.72 -12.80 -13.51
N LEU A 724 2.81 -12.24 -12.73
CA LEU A 724 3.16 -11.60 -11.46
C LEU A 724 3.78 -12.61 -10.46
N PRO A 725 4.56 -12.15 -9.45
CA PRO A 725 5.17 -13.03 -8.48
C PRO A 725 4.18 -13.92 -7.72
N VAL A 726 4.55 -15.15 -7.42
CA VAL A 726 3.77 -16.06 -6.58
C VAL A 726 4.69 -17.07 -5.88
N GLY A 727 4.29 -17.49 -4.69
CA GLY A 727 4.73 -18.75 -4.09
C GLY A 727 3.64 -19.80 -4.22
N HIS A 728 3.82 -20.80 -5.09
CA HIS A 728 2.83 -21.85 -5.34
C HIS A 728 3.50 -23.21 -5.59
N VAL A 729 2.87 -24.29 -5.16
CA VAL A 729 3.33 -25.66 -5.46
C VAL A 729 2.30 -26.36 -6.34
N PHE A 730 2.66 -26.59 -7.61
CA PHE A 730 1.93 -27.53 -8.45
C PHE A 730 2.40 -28.94 -8.09
N ARG A 731 1.59 -29.66 -7.32
CA ARG A 731 1.95 -31.00 -6.84
C ARG A 731 1.96 -32.02 -7.98
N ALA A 732 2.73 -33.09 -7.82
CA ALA A 732 2.78 -34.19 -8.77
C ALA A 732 1.36 -34.70 -9.09
N GLY A 733 1.09 -34.95 -10.37
CA GLY A 733 -0.24 -35.28 -10.88
C GLY A 733 -1.08 -34.08 -11.30
N SER A 734 -0.84 -32.89 -10.74
CA SER A 734 -1.46 -31.65 -11.23
C SER A 734 -0.92 -31.28 -12.60
N ARG A 735 -1.64 -30.40 -13.30
CA ARG A 735 -1.28 -29.86 -14.61
C ARG A 735 -1.20 -28.34 -14.52
N VAL A 736 -0.24 -27.78 -15.25
CA VAL A 736 -0.15 -26.34 -15.48
C VAL A 736 -1.17 -25.99 -16.57
N ARG A 737 -2.01 -24.98 -16.33
CA ARG A 737 -2.93 -24.42 -17.32
C ARG A 737 -2.66 -22.94 -17.49
N ILE A 738 -2.72 -22.47 -18.73
CA ILE A 738 -2.67 -21.07 -19.08
C ILE A 738 -3.87 -20.72 -19.96
N SER A 739 -4.52 -19.59 -19.72
CA SER A 739 -5.42 -18.94 -20.67
C SER A 739 -4.92 -17.54 -21.01
N VAL A 740 -5.18 -17.10 -22.25
CA VAL A 740 -4.90 -15.76 -22.76
C VAL A 740 -6.21 -15.18 -23.28
N HIS A 741 -6.53 -13.96 -22.86
CA HIS A 741 -7.84 -13.34 -23.05
C HIS A 741 -7.74 -11.80 -22.91
N THR A 742 -8.87 -11.11 -22.92
CA THR A 742 -8.94 -9.69 -22.49
C THR A 742 -8.67 -9.58 -20.99
N PRO A 743 -7.84 -8.63 -20.50
CA PRO A 743 -7.62 -8.43 -19.06
C PRO A 743 -8.93 -8.33 -18.28
N GLY A 744 -9.07 -9.07 -17.18
CA GLY A 744 -10.24 -9.01 -16.29
C GLY A 744 -10.81 -10.39 -15.93
N GLY A 745 -11.67 -10.44 -14.90
CA GLY A 745 -12.30 -11.68 -14.45
C GLY A 745 -11.46 -12.57 -13.51
N ASP A 746 -10.21 -12.19 -13.20
CA ASP A 746 -9.29 -13.02 -12.41
C ASP A 746 -9.01 -12.50 -11.00
N LYS A 747 -9.34 -11.23 -10.73
CA LYS A 747 -8.96 -10.54 -9.49
C LYS A 747 -10.19 -10.04 -8.75
N PRO A 748 -10.17 -9.98 -7.40
CA PRO A 748 -11.35 -9.60 -6.61
C PRO A 748 -11.78 -8.14 -6.78
N ARG A 749 -10.81 -7.23 -6.99
CA ARG A 749 -11.07 -5.79 -7.11
C ARG A 749 -10.46 -5.14 -8.36
N TRP A 750 -9.68 -5.85 -9.17
CA TRP A 750 -9.02 -5.24 -10.32
C TRP A 750 -9.86 -5.37 -11.58
N SER A 751 -10.26 -4.22 -12.11
CA SER A 751 -10.90 -4.05 -13.41
C SER A 751 -10.14 -3.00 -14.21
N TRP A 752 -10.32 -3.01 -15.53
CA TRP A 752 -9.35 -2.42 -16.45
C TRP A 752 -9.95 -1.32 -17.32
N ILE A 753 -9.12 -0.31 -17.63
CA ILE A 753 -9.38 0.62 -18.74
C ILE A 753 -8.61 0.11 -19.94
N LEU A 754 -9.33 -0.56 -20.85
CA LEU A 754 -8.78 -0.99 -22.12
C LEU A 754 -8.42 0.20 -23.01
N ASP A 755 -7.59 -0.04 -24.01
CA ASP A 755 -7.33 0.94 -25.07
C ASP A 755 -8.64 1.24 -25.81
N THR A 756 -8.71 2.42 -26.43
CA THR A 756 -9.86 2.78 -27.26
C THR A 756 -9.72 2.12 -28.63
N PHE A 757 -10.73 1.33 -28.99
CA PHE A 757 -10.79 0.58 -30.24
C PHE A 757 -11.91 1.10 -31.15
N ASP A 758 -11.60 1.40 -32.41
CA ASP A 758 -12.62 1.67 -33.44
C ASP A 758 -13.40 0.40 -33.80
N GLN A 759 -12.69 -0.73 -33.84
CA GLN A 759 -13.21 -2.08 -33.97
C GLN A 759 -12.50 -2.98 -32.95
N LEU A 760 -13.26 -3.87 -32.30
CA LEU A 760 -12.68 -4.77 -31.31
C LEU A 760 -11.67 -5.74 -31.97
N PRO A 761 -10.43 -5.84 -31.45
CA PRO A 761 -9.41 -6.69 -32.04
C PRO A 761 -9.75 -8.17 -31.93
N THR A 762 -9.55 -8.89 -33.02
CA THR A 762 -9.37 -10.34 -33.02
C THR A 762 -7.88 -10.65 -32.98
N ILE A 763 -7.48 -11.41 -31.97
CA ILE A 763 -6.09 -11.72 -31.66
C ILE A 763 -5.88 -13.22 -31.86
N GLU A 764 -4.81 -13.54 -32.57
CA GLU A 764 -4.34 -14.89 -32.83
C GLU A 764 -3.01 -15.15 -32.11
N ILE A 765 -2.84 -16.35 -31.57
CA ILE A 765 -1.63 -16.83 -30.89
C ILE A 765 -0.95 -17.90 -31.72
N GLY A 766 0.33 -17.68 -31.98
CA GLY A 766 1.20 -18.64 -32.63
C GLY A 766 1.47 -19.84 -31.73
N ASN A 767 1.33 -21.03 -32.26
CA ASN A 767 1.56 -22.30 -31.56
C ASN A 767 2.20 -23.33 -32.51
N ASP A 768 3.06 -22.84 -33.40
CA ASP A 768 3.74 -23.60 -34.44
C ASP A 768 5.27 -23.41 -34.36
N ALA A 769 6.02 -24.13 -35.20
CA ALA A 769 7.49 -24.07 -35.16
C ALA A 769 8.09 -22.69 -35.47
N ALA A 770 7.37 -21.84 -36.22
CA ALA A 770 7.83 -20.48 -36.56
C ALA A 770 7.47 -19.46 -35.47
N HIS A 771 6.42 -19.75 -34.70
CA HIS A 771 5.86 -18.89 -33.66
C HIS A 771 5.68 -19.69 -32.36
N PRO A 772 6.77 -20.13 -31.71
CA PRO A 772 6.70 -21.04 -30.57
C PRO A 772 6.35 -20.29 -29.28
N SER A 773 5.08 -19.91 -29.10
CA SER A 773 4.63 -19.27 -27.86
C SER A 773 4.83 -20.20 -26.67
N SER A 774 5.19 -19.63 -25.51
CA SER A 774 5.49 -20.41 -24.31
C SER A 774 5.20 -19.64 -23.01
N ILE A 775 5.19 -20.35 -21.89
CA ILE A 775 5.22 -19.78 -20.55
C ILE A 775 6.45 -20.29 -19.80
N ALA A 776 7.18 -19.36 -19.19
CA ALA A 776 8.36 -19.57 -18.37
C ALA A 776 8.02 -19.26 -16.91
N LEU A 777 8.20 -20.23 -16.01
CA LEU A 777 7.88 -20.12 -14.58
C LEU A 777 9.16 -20.24 -13.73
N ALA A 778 9.27 -19.43 -12.68
CA ALA A 778 10.39 -19.45 -11.74
C ALA A 778 10.35 -20.70 -10.84
N SER A 779 11.02 -21.78 -11.25
CA SER A 779 11.05 -23.06 -10.54
C SER A 779 12.22 -23.15 -9.57
N VAL A 780 11.97 -23.62 -8.36
CA VAL A 780 13.01 -23.89 -7.35
C VAL A 780 12.98 -25.37 -6.98
N GLN A 781 14.14 -26.00 -6.97
CA GLN A 781 14.29 -27.43 -6.69
C GLN A 781 14.67 -27.68 -5.23
N GLY A 782 14.31 -28.83 -4.69
CA GLY A 782 14.71 -29.25 -3.33
C GLY A 782 14.07 -28.46 -2.19
N VAL A 783 13.00 -27.72 -2.46
CA VAL A 783 12.23 -27.00 -1.43
C VAL A 783 11.50 -28.01 -0.54
N VAL A 784 11.55 -27.79 0.76
CA VAL A 784 10.88 -28.62 1.78
C VAL A 784 10.05 -27.74 2.70
N GLY A 785 9.03 -28.30 3.34
CA GLY A 785 8.23 -27.61 4.35
C GLY A 785 6.79 -27.30 3.95
N TYR A 786 6.40 -27.55 2.69
CA TYR A 786 5.00 -27.62 2.28
C TYR A 786 4.44 -29.05 2.42
N GLN A 787 3.11 -29.20 2.50
CA GLN A 787 2.46 -30.51 2.66
C GLN A 787 2.42 -31.28 1.32
N PRO A 788 2.69 -32.59 1.29
CA PRO A 788 2.68 -33.36 0.04
C PRO A 788 1.28 -33.53 -0.55
N ASP A 789 0.26 -33.60 0.31
CA ASP A 789 -1.12 -33.78 -0.11
C ASP A 789 -1.69 -32.50 -0.74
N LEU A 790 -2.64 -32.67 -1.67
CA LEU A 790 -3.33 -31.54 -2.28
C LEU A 790 -4.05 -30.71 -1.22
N PRO A 791 -3.94 -29.37 -1.27
CA PRO A 791 -4.61 -28.48 -0.35
C PRO A 791 -6.13 -28.51 -0.57
N ALA A 792 -6.91 -28.08 0.41
CA ALA A 792 -8.36 -28.05 0.27
C ALA A 792 -8.81 -27.08 -0.85
N CYS A 793 -9.86 -27.46 -1.59
CA CYS A 793 -10.46 -26.66 -2.65
C CYS A 793 -12.00 -26.75 -2.56
N PRO A 794 -12.70 -25.66 -2.18
CA PRO A 794 -12.15 -24.38 -1.73
C PRO A 794 -11.43 -24.50 -0.37
N GLY A 795 -10.50 -23.59 -0.10
CA GLY A 795 -9.74 -23.56 1.17
C GLY A 795 -8.54 -22.61 1.11
N GLN A 796 -7.76 -22.70 0.03
CA GLN A 796 -6.64 -21.79 -0.24
C GLN A 796 -7.10 -20.32 -0.30
N ARG A 797 -6.55 -19.46 0.57
CA ARG A 797 -6.90 -18.03 0.58
C ARG A 797 -6.43 -17.33 -0.68
N GLY A 798 -7.30 -16.49 -1.24
CA GLY A 798 -7.05 -15.73 -2.47
C GLY A 798 -7.00 -16.56 -3.76
N GLN A 799 -7.09 -17.89 -3.68
CA GLN A 799 -6.99 -18.81 -4.81
C GLN A 799 -8.32 -19.55 -5.00
N PRO A 800 -9.34 -18.90 -5.62
CA PRO A 800 -10.60 -19.56 -5.88
C PRO A 800 -10.41 -20.81 -6.74
N CYS A 801 -11.31 -21.77 -6.55
CA CYS A 801 -11.31 -22.97 -7.35
C CYS A 801 -12.71 -23.33 -7.83
N ARG A 802 -12.77 -24.06 -8.93
CA ARG A 802 -13.99 -24.49 -9.60
C ARG A 802 -13.79 -25.88 -10.19
N ARG A 803 -14.87 -26.50 -10.63
CA ARG A 803 -14.76 -27.73 -11.41
C ARG A 803 -14.11 -27.44 -12.76
N TYR A 804 -13.05 -28.19 -13.08
CA TYR A 804 -12.36 -28.06 -14.36
C TYR A 804 -13.28 -28.43 -15.53
N GLN A 805 -13.23 -27.61 -16.57
CA GLN A 805 -13.90 -27.86 -17.84
C GLN A 805 -12.87 -27.81 -18.97
N VAL A 806 -12.89 -28.83 -19.83
CA VAL A 806 -12.03 -28.87 -21.02
C VAL A 806 -12.40 -27.72 -21.94
N PHE A 807 -11.42 -26.93 -22.34
CA PHE A 807 -11.58 -25.82 -23.27
C PHE A 807 -10.99 -26.20 -24.63
N THR A 808 -11.69 -25.91 -25.70
CA THR A 808 -11.21 -26.12 -27.08
C THR A 808 -10.96 -24.77 -27.72
N ASN A 809 -9.73 -24.52 -28.16
CA ASN A 809 -9.38 -23.27 -28.82
C ASN A 809 -10.11 -23.15 -30.14
N GLN A 810 -10.62 -21.95 -30.42
CA GLN A 810 -11.07 -21.62 -31.77
C GLN A 810 -9.84 -21.40 -32.64
N THR A 811 -9.90 -21.91 -33.87
CA THR A 811 -8.84 -21.77 -34.87
C THR A 811 -9.43 -21.17 -36.14
N ASN A 812 -8.70 -20.28 -36.80
CA ASN A 812 -9.06 -19.85 -38.14
C ASN A 812 -8.84 -21.02 -39.12
N GLY A 813 -9.90 -21.41 -39.83
CA GLY A 813 -9.91 -22.56 -40.76
C GLY A 813 -9.21 -22.29 -42.07
#